data_AF-A0A6G1Z108-F1
#
_entry.id   AF-A0A6G1Z108-F1
#
_cell.length_a   1.000
_cell.length_b   1.000
_cell.length_c   1.000
_cell.angle_alpha   90.00
_cell.angle_beta   90.00
_cell.angle_gamma   90.00
#
_symmetry.space_group_name_H-M   'P 1'
#
loop_
_entity.id
_entity.type
_entity.pdbx_description
1 polymer ?
#
loop_
_entity_poly.entity_id
_entity_poly.type
_entity_poly.pdbx_seq_one_letter_code
_entity_poly.pdbx_strand_id
1 'polypeptide(L)'
;MLSAVSAPVVAAPTDSGVETDDSDAPKLTAPGAPYPLQQQTTPENSTNNSSDVLHENPDEVDDENELDRLLSYLSGRMNSNIGTSTLQLSQGQYDAAKAALGDDYSTSLGKYVDVQGETDEEGAGDQYETVQETQREYVDTVQEFRETQRAYRAAKQAGNDARARELARKLTQLADEGETQTATLVTTFATISNETGSDLSESQAQLESIQANISDQRDEIVALEFTDTRITVEPYDRNISFTDPLFVSGTLETANGTPVETTDARFTIGEQTIRAPIDSDGSFTFTYRPTRVPANASNLTLRYQPVNSSVYRPTQRGLPVSITQVDATAEIAVPTNSTYGYADSLAVDVLLLVDGSPVEQFPVTASLGRTRLSSSATAETGRATLDGTVPASASVGDVTIRVAPDSTTRAVSFTPVTEQVRITSEQTSLDATAQTSEGQTVVVEGALTTEDGDAVSDQPLTVRVGTRTVETTTGASGAYRTTIERPADVSTENATVTVVFDGDDTNLESTSTTVAVQHSTAGGASGNGTAEEGSLPFALLDALWVVAGAGLVGLATVVLLRRRTDDTTEVVETDSPSPSDEGVDTETPPSTESIATNALTSARELLSAGNPNDAVVVAYTGMRHSLASVADIDDSATHWEFSEQCAEAGVGDADALTTLTAGYETAAYSGRTVDTDEAEALVDTAEALVDATEAP
;
A
#
# COMPACT_ATOMS: atom_id res chain seq x y z
N MET A 1 46.49 -45.02 -23.90
CA MET A 1 47.80 -44.87 -23.22
C MET A 1 47.47 -44.18 -21.90
N LEU A 2 47.45 -44.85 -20.74
CA LEU A 2 48.52 -45.42 -19.89
C LEU A 2 49.27 -44.37 -19.03
N SER A 3 49.47 -44.74 -17.75
CA SER A 3 50.09 -43.98 -16.61
C SER A 3 49.20 -42.88 -15.99
N ALA A 4 48.75 -42.87 -14.71
CA ALA A 4 49.04 -43.57 -13.42
C ALA A 4 50.11 -42.94 -12.49
N VAL A 5 50.01 -43.22 -11.16
CA VAL A 5 50.82 -42.76 -9.98
C VAL A 5 50.27 -41.47 -9.31
N SER A 6 50.07 -41.32 -7.99
CA SER A 6 50.05 -42.26 -6.82
C SER A 6 49.33 -41.64 -5.60
N ALA A 7 48.99 -42.46 -4.59
CA ALA A 7 48.56 -42.04 -3.25
C ALA A 7 49.60 -42.43 -2.16
N PRO A 8 49.44 -41.96 -0.91
CA PRO A 8 49.53 -42.86 0.25
C PRO A 8 48.41 -42.65 1.30
N VAL A 9 48.49 -43.41 2.41
CA VAL A 9 47.42 -43.74 3.39
C VAL A 9 47.98 -43.65 4.84
N VAL A 10 47.14 -43.86 5.88
CA VAL A 10 47.48 -44.21 7.31
C VAL A 10 47.61 -42.97 8.26
N ALA A 11 47.15 -42.89 9.53
CA ALA A 11 46.47 -43.79 10.50
C ALA A 11 45.63 -43.01 11.56
N ALA A 12 44.90 -43.74 12.43
CA ALA A 12 44.36 -43.28 13.72
C ALA A 12 45.07 -43.94 14.93
N PRO A 13 44.97 -43.35 16.14
CA PRO A 13 44.56 -44.05 17.39
C PRO A 13 43.51 -43.22 18.18
N THR A 14 42.50 -43.72 18.92
CA THR A 14 42.36 -44.70 20.03
C THR A 14 42.88 -44.30 21.42
N ASP A 15 41.94 -43.81 22.25
CA ASP A 15 41.53 -44.34 23.59
C ASP A 15 42.34 -44.09 24.89
N SER A 16 41.58 -43.78 25.98
CA SER A 16 41.83 -43.70 27.45
C SER A 16 41.00 -42.54 28.05
N GLY A 17 40.23 -42.59 29.15
CA GLY A 17 39.98 -43.61 30.19
C GLY A 17 40.80 -43.38 31.47
N VAL A 18 40.30 -43.40 32.73
CA VAL A 18 38.96 -43.57 33.39
C VAL A 18 39.02 -42.74 34.74
N GLU A 19 37.96 -42.34 35.47
CA GLU A 19 37.41 -42.94 36.75
C GLU A 19 36.66 -41.79 37.52
N THR A 20 35.31 -41.72 37.67
CA THR A 20 34.35 -42.26 38.69
C THR A 20 34.17 -41.53 40.05
N ASP A 21 32.98 -41.75 40.64
CA ASP A 21 32.51 -41.57 42.04
C ASP A 21 32.17 -40.16 42.58
N ASP A 22 31.17 -39.97 43.45
CA ASP A 22 29.84 -40.60 43.71
C ASP A 22 29.07 -39.66 44.68
N SER A 23 27.73 -39.77 44.75
CA SER A 23 26.79 -39.46 45.88
C SER A 23 27.07 -38.25 46.80
N ASP A 24 26.09 -37.40 47.15
CA ASP A 24 24.89 -37.80 47.90
C ASP A 24 23.88 -36.64 48.00
N ALA A 25 22.61 -36.94 48.32
CA ALA A 25 21.55 -35.95 48.55
C ALA A 25 21.04 -36.00 50.01
N PRO A 26 20.45 -34.90 50.51
CA PRO A 26 19.18 -35.10 51.21
C PRO A 26 18.09 -34.04 50.97
N LYS A 27 16.88 -34.44 51.37
CA LYS A 27 15.56 -33.85 51.07
C LYS A 27 15.16 -32.67 51.99
N LEU A 28 14.27 -31.82 51.43
CA LEU A 28 13.06 -31.20 52.04
C LEU A 28 13.12 -30.67 53.49
N THR A 29 12.96 -29.35 53.65
CA THR A 29 11.90 -28.78 54.53
C THR A 29 11.61 -27.30 54.24
N ALA A 30 10.35 -26.90 54.43
CA ALA A 30 9.86 -25.52 54.61
C ALA A 30 8.97 -25.51 55.88
N PRO A 31 8.35 -24.40 56.37
CA PRO A 31 8.44 -22.98 55.99
C PRO A 31 8.68 -22.03 57.21
N GLY A 32 8.74 -20.69 57.02
CA GLY A 32 8.58 -19.71 58.12
C GLY A 32 9.21 -18.33 57.89
N ALA A 33 8.47 -17.25 58.18
CA ALA A 33 8.83 -15.83 57.93
C ALA A 33 9.22 -15.08 59.26
N PRO A 34 9.14 -13.72 59.37
CA PRO A 34 10.05 -12.69 58.82
C PRO A 34 10.53 -11.63 59.87
N TYR A 35 11.69 -10.97 59.68
CA TYR A 35 12.12 -9.74 60.44
C TYR A 35 13.32 -9.03 59.73
N PRO A 36 13.68 -7.75 60.02
CA PRO A 36 12.90 -6.54 59.72
C PRO A 36 13.75 -5.40 59.08
N LEU A 37 13.12 -4.28 58.70
CA LEU A 37 13.80 -3.04 58.30
C LEU A 37 14.41 -2.31 59.52
N GLN A 38 15.54 -1.62 59.32
CA GLN A 38 15.97 -0.49 60.17
C GLN A 38 16.25 0.74 59.30
N GLN A 39 15.63 1.86 59.66
CA GLN A 39 15.89 3.18 59.11
C GLN A 39 17.17 3.77 59.75
N GLN A 40 17.91 4.56 58.98
CA GLN A 40 18.90 5.50 59.51
C GLN A 40 18.59 6.91 58.99
N THR A 41 18.65 7.90 59.87
CA THR A 41 17.98 9.20 59.71
C THR A 41 18.82 10.28 59.02
N THR A 42 18.11 11.17 58.32
CA THR A 42 18.54 12.39 57.62
C THR A 42 19.26 13.42 58.53
N PRO A 43 19.93 14.42 57.91
CA PRO A 43 19.41 15.79 58.06
C PRO A 43 19.29 16.58 56.73
N GLU A 44 18.48 17.63 56.77
CA GLU A 44 17.90 18.37 55.64
C GLU A 44 18.87 19.34 54.93
N ASN A 45 18.77 19.45 53.59
CA ASN A 45 18.73 20.76 52.92
C ASN A 45 18.10 20.69 51.50
N SER A 46 17.05 21.47 51.31
CA SER A 46 16.17 21.66 50.14
C SER A 46 16.79 21.66 48.73
N THR A 47 16.25 20.82 47.83
CA THR A 47 15.30 21.23 46.76
C THR A 47 14.72 20.00 46.06
N ASN A 48 13.38 19.89 46.00
CA ASN A 48 12.71 18.82 45.25
C ASN A 48 12.64 19.18 43.76
N ASN A 49 13.08 18.24 42.92
CA ASN A 49 12.49 17.95 41.61
C ASN A 49 12.67 16.45 41.42
N SER A 50 11.61 15.70 41.66
CA SER A 50 11.54 14.25 41.39
C SER A 50 10.40 14.07 40.42
N SER A 51 10.73 13.72 39.18
CA SER A 51 9.78 13.52 38.07
C SER A 51 9.74 12.06 37.63
N ASP A 52 9.89 11.15 38.60
CA ASP A 52 9.92 9.70 38.40
C ASP A 52 8.79 9.02 39.21
N VAL A 53 7.55 9.44 38.95
CA VAL A 53 6.34 8.73 39.41
C VAL A 53 5.74 8.03 38.20
N LEU A 54 5.97 6.72 38.09
CA LEU A 54 5.49 5.92 36.95
C LEU A 54 4.02 5.48 37.09
N HIS A 55 3.45 5.54 38.29
CA HIS A 55 2.03 5.27 38.56
C HIS A 55 1.53 6.13 39.71
N GLU A 56 0.50 6.94 39.46
CA GLU A 56 -0.24 7.68 40.48
C GLU A 56 -1.64 7.06 40.72
N ASN A 57 -2.33 7.50 41.77
CA ASN A 57 -3.60 6.91 42.19
C ASN A 57 -4.75 7.46 41.32
N PRO A 58 -5.51 6.64 40.58
CA PRO A 58 -6.50 7.13 39.59
C PRO A 58 -7.65 7.98 40.19
N ASP A 59 -7.85 7.96 41.50
CA ASP A 59 -8.84 8.81 42.20
C ASP A 59 -8.27 10.19 42.63
N GLU A 60 -6.99 10.49 42.36
CA GLU A 60 -6.27 11.72 42.80
C GLU A 60 -5.64 12.53 41.64
N VAL A 61 -5.86 12.14 40.39
CA VAL A 61 -5.33 12.82 39.19
C VAL A 61 -6.28 13.95 38.75
N ASP A 62 -5.77 15.13 38.40
CA ASP A 62 -6.54 16.19 37.72
C ASP A 62 -6.44 15.94 36.19
N ASP A 63 -7.56 15.54 35.59
CA ASP A 63 -7.60 14.67 34.38
C ASP A 63 -6.96 15.21 33.09
N GLU A 64 -6.85 16.53 32.90
CA GLU A 64 -6.49 17.12 31.59
C GLU A 64 -4.96 17.16 31.34
N ASN A 65 -4.16 17.57 32.34
CA ASN A 65 -2.71 17.84 32.17
C ASN A 65 -1.85 16.59 31.96
N GLU A 66 -2.39 15.39 32.15
CA GLU A 66 -1.67 14.12 31.95
C GLU A 66 -1.93 13.54 30.55
N LEU A 67 -3.11 13.78 29.98
CA LEU A 67 -3.43 13.41 28.60
C LEU A 67 -2.53 14.20 27.62
N ASP A 68 -2.33 15.51 27.86
CA ASP A 68 -1.40 16.35 27.09
C ASP A 68 0.05 15.78 27.08
N ARG A 69 0.51 15.28 28.23
CA ARG A 69 1.85 14.65 28.34
C ARG A 69 1.92 13.34 27.58
N LEU A 70 0.85 12.55 27.61
CA LEU A 70 0.75 11.29 26.87
C LEU A 70 0.69 11.53 25.36
N LEU A 71 -0.08 12.52 24.90
CA LEU A 71 -0.11 12.98 23.51
C LEU A 71 1.26 13.45 23.05
N SER A 72 1.96 14.25 23.86
CA SER A 72 3.34 14.70 23.58
C SER A 72 4.32 13.53 23.47
N TYR A 73 4.25 12.54 24.38
CA TYR A 73 5.07 11.33 24.32
C TYR A 73 4.80 10.47 23.08
N LEU A 74 3.53 10.23 22.75
CA LEU A 74 3.13 9.45 21.58
C LEU A 74 3.52 10.15 20.26
N SER A 75 3.29 11.47 20.19
CA SER A 75 3.75 12.34 19.11
C SER A 75 5.27 12.23 18.93
N GLY A 76 6.05 12.38 20.00
CA GLY A 76 7.51 12.22 19.98
C GLY A 76 7.98 10.84 19.49
N ARG A 77 7.29 9.77 19.90
CA ARG A 77 7.59 8.40 19.42
C ARG A 77 7.29 8.25 17.92
N MET A 78 6.17 8.77 17.43
CA MET A 78 5.83 8.75 16.00
C MET A 78 6.82 9.58 15.17
N ASN A 79 7.23 10.75 15.64
CA ASN A 79 8.25 11.58 14.98
C ASN A 79 9.63 10.91 14.94
N SER A 80 10.03 10.20 16.00
CA SER A 80 11.25 9.38 15.99
C SER A 80 11.19 8.26 14.94
N ASN A 81 10.03 7.64 14.76
CA ASN A 81 9.82 6.61 13.73
C ASN A 81 9.84 7.18 12.30
N ILE A 82 9.29 8.39 12.10
CA ILE A 82 9.36 9.16 10.84
C ILE A 82 10.80 9.50 10.49
N GLY A 83 11.56 10.05 11.45
CA GLY A 83 12.99 10.35 11.27
C GLY A 83 13.79 9.09 10.95
N THR A 84 13.54 8.00 11.69
CA THR A 84 14.16 6.69 11.42
C THR A 84 13.85 6.19 10.01
N SER A 85 12.59 6.26 9.57
CA SER A 85 12.19 5.83 8.22
C SER A 85 12.89 6.63 7.13
N THR A 86 12.97 7.96 7.30
CA THR A 86 13.64 8.87 6.37
C THR A 86 15.15 8.60 6.28
N LEU A 87 15.80 8.41 7.43
CA LEU A 87 17.22 8.07 7.51
C LEU A 87 17.51 6.74 6.82
N GLN A 88 16.72 5.71 7.09
CA GLN A 88 16.87 4.39 6.47
C GLN A 88 16.63 4.44 4.95
N LEU A 89 15.68 5.25 4.49
CA LEU A 89 15.44 5.47 3.05
C LEU A 89 16.64 6.16 2.37
N SER A 90 17.26 7.14 3.02
CA SER A 90 18.46 7.83 2.50
C SER A 90 19.59 6.81 2.26
N GLN A 91 19.78 5.88 3.19
CA GLN A 91 20.76 4.78 3.14
C GLN A 91 20.36 3.63 2.19
N GLY A 92 19.19 3.69 1.56
CA GLY A 92 18.68 2.62 0.68
C GLY A 92 18.17 1.37 1.40
N GLN A 93 17.97 1.42 2.71
CA GLN A 93 17.42 0.33 3.52
C GLN A 93 15.88 0.32 3.46
N TYR A 94 15.32 0.04 2.27
CA TYR A 94 13.87 0.17 2.01
C TYR A 94 12.98 -0.62 2.96
N ASP A 95 13.34 -1.86 3.29
CA ASP A 95 12.56 -2.69 4.21
C ASP A 95 12.64 -2.19 5.66
N ALA A 96 13.80 -1.67 6.09
CA ALA A 96 13.95 -1.03 7.41
C ALA A 96 13.16 0.30 7.49
N ALA A 97 13.16 1.09 6.42
CA ALA A 97 12.38 2.33 6.32
C ALA A 97 10.86 2.05 6.41
N LYS A 98 10.37 0.99 5.75
CA LYS A 98 8.99 0.51 5.90
C LYS A 98 8.70 -0.08 7.28
N ALA A 99 9.64 -0.77 7.90
CA ALA A 99 9.48 -1.35 9.24
C ALA A 99 9.36 -0.29 10.34
N ALA A 100 10.10 0.83 10.23
CA ALA A 100 9.98 1.97 11.15
C ALA A 100 8.55 2.58 11.16
N LEU A 101 7.84 2.50 10.02
CA LEU A 101 6.44 2.88 9.88
C LEU A 101 5.51 1.65 9.87
N GLY A 102 5.87 0.59 10.60
CA GLY A 102 5.12 -0.66 10.73
C GLY A 102 4.22 -0.70 11.96
N ASP A 103 4.06 -1.91 12.52
CA ASP A 103 3.13 -2.23 13.61
C ASP A 103 3.32 -1.34 14.86
N ASP A 104 4.57 -1.02 15.20
CA ASP A 104 4.93 -0.14 16.32
C ASP A 104 4.47 1.32 16.12
N TYR A 105 4.48 1.79 14.87
CA TYR A 105 3.95 3.10 14.50
C TYR A 105 2.42 3.09 14.59
N SER A 106 1.74 2.13 13.93
CA SER A 106 0.28 2.03 13.97
C SER A 106 -0.26 1.83 15.40
N THR A 107 0.47 1.09 16.25
CA THR A 107 0.13 0.93 17.67
C THR A 107 0.28 2.24 18.46
N SER A 108 1.21 3.11 18.07
CA SER A 108 1.41 4.42 18.69
C SER A 108 0.36 5.43 18.19
N LEU A 109 0.02 5.37 16.90
CA LEU A 109 -1.02 6.18 16.27
C LEU A 109 -2.41 5.86 16.81
N GLY A 110 -2.78 4.58 16.93
CA GLY A 110 -4.07 4.18 17.52
C GLY A 110 -4.24 4.74 18.92
N LYS A 111 -3.21 4.64 19.77
CA LYS A 111 -3.21 5.25 21.12
C LYS A 111 -3.29 6.77 21.09
N TYR A 112 -2.64 7.41 20.11
CA TYR A 112 -2.69 8.87 19.97
C TYR A 112 -4.11 9.33 19.61
N VAL A 113 -4.77 8.65 18.66
CA VAL A 113 -6.16 8.92 18.27
C VAL A 113 -7.14 8.62 19.42
N ASP A 114 -6.97 7.50 20.13
CA ASP A 114 -7.79 7.15 21.29
C ASP A 114 -7.72 8.25 22.37
N VAL A 115 -6.51 8.68 22.74
CA VAL A 115 -6.28 9.74 23.76
C VAL A 115 -6.75 11.11 23.26
N GLN A 116 -6.51 11.44 21.99
CA GLN A 116 -7.00 12.68 21.38
C GLN A 116 -8.53 12.74 21.42
N GLY A 117 -9.22 11.61 21.23
CA GLY A 117 -10.68 11.53 21.33
C GLY A 117 -11.26 11.76 22.74
N GLU A 118 -10.42 11.71 23.78
CA GLU A 118 -10.79 12.07 25.16
C GLU A 118 -10.46 13.53 25.51
N THR A 119 -9.71 14.24 24.66
CA THR A 119 -9.40 15.67 24.78
C THR A 119 -10.26 16.52 23.82
N ASP A 120 -10.72 17.71 24.26
CA ASP A 120 -11.49 18.64 23.41
C ASP A 120 -10.61 19.41 22.37
N GLU A 121 -9.41 18.90 22.03
CA GLU A 121 -8.42 19.57 21.16
C GLU A 121 -8.35 19.02 19.72
N GLU A 122 -8.09 19.91 18.75
CA GLU A 122 -7.76 19.53 17.37
C GLU A 122 -6.30 19.04 17.30
N GLY A 123 -6.09 17.72 17.32
CA GLY A 123 -4.79 17.05 17.21
C GLY A 123 -4.51 16.40 15.86
N ALA A 124 -3.29 15.89 15.70
CA ALA A 124 -2.67 15.55 14.40
C ALA A 124 -2.89 14.10 13.92
N GLY A 125 -3.95 13.42 14.33
CA GLY A 125 -4.19 12.00 14.06
C GLY A 125 -4.22 11.65 12.56
N ASP A 126 -5.09 12.32 11.80
CA ASP A 126 -5.26 12.13 10.35
C ASP A 126 -3.95 12.44 9.59
N GLN A 127 -3.17 13.41 10.08
CA GLN A 127 -1.88 13.83 9.55
C GLN A 127 -0.85 12.71 9.73
N TYR A 128 -0.79 12.08 10.91
CA TYR A 128 0.11 10.95 11.18
C TYR A 128 -0.28 9.68 10.39
N GLU A 129 -1.57 9.44 10.14
CA GLU A 129 -2.03 8.37 9.24
C GLU A 129 -1.57 8.66 7.79
N THR A 130 -1.81 9.89 7.31
CA THR A 130 -1.37 10.35 5.98
C THR A 130 0.14 10.20 5.78
N VAL A 131 0.95 10.49 6.81
CA VAL A 131 2.40 10.27 6.79
C VAL A 131 2.74 8.79 6.66
N GLN A 132 2.10 7.92 7.45
CA GLN A 132 2.38 6.48 7.41
C GLN A 132 2.17 5.90 6.02
N GLU A 133 1.04 6.24 5.38
CA GLU A 133 0.74 5.80 4.03
C GLU A 133 1.72 6.40 3.02
N THR A 134 1.76 7.73 2.91
CA THR A 134 2.52 8.44 1.86
C THR A 134 4.02 8.17 1.93
N GLN A 135 4.60 8.05 3.13
CA GLN A 135 6.04 7.78 3.27
C GLN A 135 6.39 6.33 2.93
N ARG A 136 5.52 5.36 3.23
CA ARG A 136 5.73 3.96 2.80
C ARG A 136 5.62 3.83 1.28
N GLU A 137 4.66 4.50 0.65
CA GLU A 137 4.56 4.55 -0.80
C GLU A 137 5.81 5.22 -1.42
N TYR A 138 6.29 6.33 -0.85
CA TYR A 138 7.52 6.98 -1.33
C TYR A 138 8.75 6.08 -1.22
N VAL A 139 8.89 5.31 -0.14
CA VAL A 139 9.96 4.30 0.00
C VAL A 139 9.93 3.29 -1.16
N ASP A 140 8.74 2.80 -1.54
CA ASP A 140 8.57 1.88 -2.66
C ASP A 140 8.84 2.58 -4.03
N THR A 141 8.41 3.82 -4.22
CA THR A 141 8.71 4.64 -5.42
C THR A 141 10.22 4.79 -5.63
N VAL A 142 10.96 5.15 -4.57
CA VAL A 142 12.42 5.31 -4.61
C VAL A 142 13.12 3.97 -4.87
N GLN A 143 12.65 2.87 -4.27
CA GLN A 143 13.16 1.53 -4.57
C GLN A 143 12.98 1.18 -6.05
N GLU A 144 11.76 1.33 -6.57
CA GLU A 144 11.43 0.98 -7.94
C GLU A 144 12.18 1.88 -8.95
N PHE A 145 12.45 3.15 -8.60
CA PHE A 145 13.29 4.05 -9.39
C PHE A 145 14.73 3.52 -9.48
N ARG A 146 15.39 3.22 -8.35
CA ARG A 146 16.78 2.70 -8.35
C ARG A 146 16.89 1.31 -9.03
N GLU A 147 15.86 0.46 -8.92
CA GLU A 147 15.77 -0.80 -9.68
C GLU A 147 15.62 -0.56 -11.20
N THR A 148 14.69 0.31 -11.60
CA THR A 148 14.45 0.65 -13.00
C THR A 148 15.67 1.31 -13.64
N GLN A 149 16.43 2.09 -12.88
CA GLN A 149 17.66 2.75 -13.34
C GLN A 149 18.79 1.75 -13.61
N ARG A 150 18.97 0.75 -12.72
CA ARG A 150 19.91 -0.36 -12.97
C ARG A 150 19.54 -1.13 -14.23
N ALA A 151 18.25 -1.42 -14.42
CA ALA A 151 17.76 -2.05 -15.64
C ALA A 151 17.99 -1.19 -16.89
N TYR A 152 17.85 0.14 -16.79
CA TYR A 152 18.12 1.08 -17.87
C TYR A 152 19.61 1.07 -18.28
N ARG A 153 20.53 1.19 -17.30
CA ARG A 153 21.99 1.11 -17.56
C ARG A 153 22.36 -0.21 -18.23
N ALA A 154 21.83 -1.34 -17.75
CA ALA A 154 22.03 -2.65 -18.37
C ALA A 154 21.48 -2.74 -19.80
N ALA A 155 20.32 -2.14 -20.09
CA ALA A 155 19.76 -2.08 -21.43
C ALA A 155 20.63 -1.25 -22.39
N LYS A 156 21.21 -0.13 -21.93
CA LYS A 156 22.18 0.69 -22.70
C LYS A 156 23.46 -0.08 -22.99
N GLN A 157 24.05 -0.73 -21.99
CA GLN A 157 25.25 -1.57 -22.16
C GLN A 157 25.02 -2.72 -23.15
N ALA A 158 23.82 -3.31 -23.16
CA ALA A 158 23.42 -4.33 -24.13
C ALA A 158 23.03 -3.80 -25.53
N GLY A 159 23.10 -2.48 -25.77
CA GLY A 159 22.72 -1.86 -27.04
C GLY A 159 21.21 -1.93 -27.35
N ASN A 160 20.36 -2.14 -26.35
CA ASN A 160 18.91 -2.28 -26.52
C ASN A 160 18.19 -0.95 -26.28
N ASP A 161 18.36 -0.01 -27.21
CA ASP A 161 17.78 1.35 -27.11
C ASP A 161 16.25 1.35 -26.98
N ALA A 162 15.55 0.40 -27.60
CA ALA A 162 14.09 0.31 -27.48
C ALA A 162 13.67 0.05 -26.03
N ARG A 163 14.35 -0.89 -25.35
CA ARG A 163 14.12 -1.18 -23.93
C ARG A 163 14.62 -0.07 -23.02
N ALA A 164 15.74 0.56 -23.36
CA ALA A 164 16.25 1.69 -22.58
C ALA A 164 15.25 2.85 -22.56
N ARG A 165 14.64 3.19 -23.70
CA ARG A 165 13.61 4.24 -23.82
C ARG A 165 12.32 3.93 -23.10
N GLU A 166 11.92 2.66 -23.00
CA GLU A 166 10.80 2.24 -22.16
C GLU A 166 11.10 2.47 -20.68
N LEU A 167 12.29 2.09 -20.23
CA LEU A 167 12.73 2.24 -18.85
C LEU A 167 12.95 3.71 -18.46
N ALA A 168 13.51 4.52 -19.35
CA ALA A 168 13.67 5.96 -19.17
C ALA A 168 12.31 6.69 -19.02
N ARG A 169 11.27 6.28 -19.75
CA ARG A 169 9.90 6.79 -19.53
C ARG A 169 9.33 6.36 -18.18
N LYS A 170 9.60 5.13 -17.73
CA LYS A 170 9.19 4.67 -16.40
C LYS A 170 9.91 5.44 -15.28
N LEU A 171 11.20 5.76 -15.45
CA LEU A 171 11.93 6.64 -14.53
C LEU A 171 11.34 8.05 -14.45
N THR A 172 10.87 8.59 -15.58
CA THR A 172 10.12 9.87 -15.58
C THR A 172 8.86 9.76 -14.73
N GLN A 173 8.04 8.72 -14.95
CA GLN A 173 6.82 8.50 -14.16
C GLN A 173 7.11 8.39 -12.66
N LEU A 174 8.07 7.55 -12.25
CA LEU A 174 8.41 7.32 -10.85
C LEU A 174 8.95 8.59 -10.16
N ALA A 175 9.72 9.41 -10.89
CA ALA A 175 10.22 10.68 -10.36
C ALA A 175 9.11 11.72 -10.16
N ASP A 176 8.15 11.81 -11.09
CA ASP A 176 7.00 12.71 -11.00
C ASP A 176 6.00 12.25 -9.89
N GLU A 177 5.92 10.94 -9.64
CA GLU A 177 5.16 10.31 -8.55
C GLU A 177 5.82 10.60 -7.19
N GLY A 178 7.15 10.45 -7.09
CA GLY A 178 7.93 10.82 -5.91
C GLY A 178 7.91 12.31 -5.59
N GLU A 179 7.85 13.18 -6.60
CA GLU A 179 7.68 14.64 -6.42
C GLU A 179 6.34 14.96 -5.76
N THR A 180 5.28 14.26 -6.18
CA THR A 180 3.93 14.39 -5.61
C THR A 180 3.87 13.89 -4.17
N GLN A 181 4.45 12.73 -3.89
CA GLN A 181 4.52 12.16 -2.54
C GLN A 181 5.33 13.03 -1.58
N THR A 182 6.49 13.55 -2.03
CA THR A 182 7.34 14.46 -1.25
C THR A 182 6.62 15.77 -0.93
N ALA A 183 5.92 16.37 -1.91
CA ALA A 183 5.16 17.60 -1.68
C ALA A 183 4.03 17.43 -0.65
N THR A 184 3.36 16.27 -0.65
CA THR A 184 2.39 15.89 0.39
C THR A 184 3.08 15.76 1.74
N LEU A 185 4.16 14.98 1.84
CA LEU A 185 4.88 14.75 3.11
C LEU A 185 5.42 16.05 3.74
N VAL A 186 6.05 16.93 2.97
CA VAL A 186 6.54 18.23 3.47
C VAL A 186 5.38 19.09 3.99
N THR A 187 4.23 19.08 3.29
CA THR A 187 3.02 19.79 3.75
C THR A 187 2.50 19.20 5.06
N THR A 188 2.37 17.88 5.16
CA THR A 188 1.83 17.21 6.35
C THR A 188 2.77 17.32 7.55
N PHE A 189 4.09 17.20 7.36
CA PHE A 189 5.09 17.45 8.39
C PHE A 189 5.01 18.88 8.93
N ALA A 190 4.84 19.89 8.06
CA ALA A 190 4.65 21.27 8.49
C ALA A 190 3.36 21.45 9.33
N THR A 191 2.28 20.75 9.00
CA THR A 191 1.05 20.72 9.81
C THR A 191 1.30 20.10 11.18
N ILE A 192 1.88 18.90 11.25
CA ILE A 192 2.24 18.19 12.49
C ILE A 192 3.14 19.06 13.39
N SER A 193 4.15 19.73 12.82
CA SER A 193 5.03 20.63 13.57
C SER A 193 4.31 21.83 14.18
N ASN A 194 3.30 22.38 13.49
CA ASN A 194 2.51 23.51 14.01
C ASN A 194 1.52 23.08 15.10
N GLU A 195 0.90 21.90 14.95
CA GLU A 195 -0.11 21.38 15.88
C GLU A 195 0.53 20.80 17.16
N THR A 196 1.62 20.04 17.01
CA THR A 196 2.24 19.30 18.13
C THR A 196 3.45 20.00 18.75
N GLY A 197 3.97 21.07 18.12
CA GLY A 197 5.21 21.74 18.51
C GLY A 197 6.50 20.94 18.25
N SER A 198 6.41 19.82 17.53
CA SER A 198 7.55 18.94 17.22
C SER A 198 8.36 19.43 16.02
N ASP A 199 9.67 19.16 15.98
CA ASP A 199 10.51 19.50 14.84
C ASP A 199 10.68 18.29 13.89
N LEU A 200 10.30 18.47 12.63
CA LEU A 200 10.46 17.50 11.54
C LEU A 200 11.33 18.04 10.38
N SER A 201 11.99 19.19 10.57
CA SER A 201 12.77 19.88 9.53
C SER A 201 13.91 19.04 8.96
N GLU A 202 14.57 18.22 9.78
CA GLU A 202 15.61 17.30 9.30
C GLU A 202 15.02 16.21 8.37
N SER A 203 13.83 15.68 8.70
CA SER A 203 13.15 14.70 7.84
C SER A 203 12.69 15.33 6.52
N GLN A 204 12.20 16.59 6.55
CA GLN A 204 11.90 17.36 5.33
C GLN A 204 13.14 17.49 4.44
N ALA A 205 14.27 17.96 4.99
CA ALA A 205 15.51 18.17 4.24
C ALA A 205 16.08 16.86 3.63
N GLN A 206 15.98 15.74 4.35
CA GLN A 206 16.38 14.43 3.83
C GLN A 206 15.48 13.97 2.67
N LEU A 207 14.15 14.10 2.76
CA LEU A 207 13.23 13.77 1.67
C LEU A 207 13.47 14.64 0.42
N GLU A 208 13.62 15.95 0.61
CA GLU A 208 13.92 16.91 -0.47
C GLU A 208 15.24 16.60 -1.17
N SER A 209 16.28 16.22 -0.42
CA SER A 209 17.58 15.79 -0.96
C SER A 209 17.47 14.53 -1.83
N ILE A 210 16.71 13.52 -1.37
CA ILE A 210 16.46 12.29 -2.15
C ILE A 210 15.68 12.61 -3.43
N GLN A 211 14.63 13.43 -3.36
CA GLN A 211 13.82 13.79 -4.52
C GLN A 211 14.58 14.67 -5.52
N ALA A 212 15.47 15.56 -5.06
CA ALA A 212 16.37 16.33 -5.92
C ALA A 212 17.30 15.40 -6.71
N ASN A 213 17.94 14.45 -6.03
CA ASN A 213 18.83 13.46 -6.67
C ASN A 213 18.11 12.61 -7.73
N ILE A 214 16.86 12.21 -7.47
CA ILE A 214 15.98 11.50 -8.41
C ILE A 214 15.64 12.39 -9.62
N SER A 215 15.33 13.66 -9.39
CA SER A 215 14.96 14.63 -10.42
C SER A 215 16.13 14.95 -11.36
N ASP A 216 17.34 15.14 -10.83
CA ASP A 216 18.56 15.35 -11.61
C ASP A 216 18.85 14.13 -12.51
N GLN A 217 18.75 12.92 -11.96
CA GLN A 217 18.95 11.67 -12.71
C GLN A 217 17.87 11.43 -13.77
N ARG A 218 16.61 11.80 -13.49
CA ARG A 218 15.54 11.82 -14.49
C ARG A 218 15.91 12.73 -15.65
N ASP A 219 16.32 13.96 -15.36
CA ASP A 219 16.53 15.00 -16.37
C ASP A 219 17.76 14.69 -17.26
N GLU A 220 18.84 14.13 -16.69
CA GLU A 220 19.98 13.61 -17.46
C GLU A 220 19.52 12.50 -18.43
N ILE A 221 18.81 11.49 -17.94
CA ILE A 221 18.34 10.36 -18.75
C ILE A 221 17.37 10.83 -19.85
N VAL A 222 16.49 11.77 -19.54
CA VAL A 222 15.55 12.36 -20.50
C VAL A 222 16.27 13.13 -21.61
N ALA A 223 17.31 13.90 -21.26
CA ALA A 223 18.11 14.65 -22.23
C ALA A 223 18.98 13.74 -23.13
N LEU A 224 19.41 12.59 -22.63
CA LEU A 224 20.18 11.59 -23.40
C LEU A 224 19.29 10.75 -24.33
N GLU A 225 18.13 10.29 -23.85
CA GLU A 225 17.31 9.32 -24.59
C GLU A 225 16.28 9.95 -25.53
N PHE A 226 15.88 11.21 -25.32
CA PHE A 226 14.73 11.78 -26.01
C PHE A 226 14.96 13.12 -26.70
N THR A 227 14.34 13.27 -27.87
CA THR A 227 14.27 14.51 -28.65
C THR A 227 12.94 15.22 -28.41
N ASP A 228 12.99 16.49 -28.01
CA ASP A 228 11.81 17.35 -27.88
C ASP A 228 11.05 17.50 -29.20
N THR A 229 9.71 17.53 -29.12
CA THR A 229 8.82 17.73 -30.26
C THR A 229 7.93 18.96 -30.11
N ARG A 230 7.44 19.45 -31.24
CA ARG A 230 6.55 20.61 -31.37
C ARG A 230 5.42 20.24 -32.35
N ILE A 231 4.19 20.54 -31.93
CA ILE A 231 3.03 20.57 -32.83
C ILE A 231 2.81 22.02 -33.28
N THR A 232 2.72 22.23 -34.60
CA THR A 232 2.08 23.41 -35.17
C THR A 232 0.70 23.02 -35.70
N VAL A 233 -0.25 23.96 -35.71
CA VAL A 233 -1.62 23.75 -36.23
C VAL A 233 -1.98 24.96 -37.07
N GLU A 234 -2.51 24.72 -38.25
CA GLU A 234 -2.98 25.74 -39.19
C GLU A 234 -4.25 26.44 -38.67
N PRO A 235 -4.70 27.56 -39.27
CA PRO A 235 -5.97 28.18 -38.90
C PRO A 235 -7.17 27.26 -39.18
N TYR A 236 -8.00 27.04 -38.16
CA TYR A 236 -9.18 26.16 -38.17
C TYR A 236 -10.44 26.93 -37.71
N ASP A 237 -11.66 26.40 -37.97
CA ASP A 237 -12.88 26.97 -37.40
C ASP A 237 -13.01 26.60 -35.92
N ARG A 238 -13.24 27.62 -35.10
CA ARG A 238 -13.33 27.47 -33.64
C ARG A 238 -14.72 27.06 -33.19
N ASN A 239 -15.75 27.32 -34.00
CA ASN A 239 -17.11 26.93 -33.68
C ASN A 239 -17.28 25.47 -34.08
N ILE A 240 -17.45 24.58 -33.10
CA ILE A 240 -17.51 23.15 -33.34
C ILE A 240 -18.68 22.53 -32.58
N SER A 241 -19.17 21.40 -33.07
CA SER A 241 -20.24 20.62 -32.44
C SER A 241 -20.06 19.14 -32.78
N PHE A 242 -20.98 18.27 -32.33
CA PHE A 242 -20.97 16.90 -32.86
C PHE A 242 -21.20 16.87 -34.36
N THR A 243 -22.07 17.73 -34.92
CA THR A 243 -22.42 17.72 -36.35
C THR A 243 -21.40 18.47 -37.21
N ASP A 244 -20.75 19.50 -36.66
CA ASP A 244 -19.70 20.31 -37.30
C ASP A 244 -18.35 20.10 -36.58
N PRO A 245 -17.60 19.05 -36.94
CA PRO A 245 -16.43 18.62 -36.18
C PRO A 245 -15.20 19.51 -36.43
N LEU A 246 -14.27 19.47 -35.49
CA LEU A 246 -12.98 20.15 -35.63
C LEU A 246 -12.11 19.42 -36.66
N PHE A 247 -11.82 20.08 -37.79
CA PHE A 247 -10.79 19.64 -38.72
C PHE A 247 -9.44 20.20 -38.28
N VAL A 248 -8.49 19.31 -38.00
CA VAL A 248 -7.12 19.67 -37.59
C VAL A 248 -6.17 19.37 -38.75
N SER A 249 -5.37 20.35 -39.14
CA SER A 249 -4.19 20.20 -40.00
C SER A 249 -3.01 20.93 -39.39
N GLY A 250 -1.79 20.43 -39.60
CA GLY A 250 -0.60 20.95 -38.93
C GLY A 250 0.66 20.15 -39.23
N THR A 251 1.75 20.48 -38.53
CA THR A 251 3.02 19.74 -38.60
C THR A 251 3.46 19.23 -37.23
N LEU A 252 4.09 18.06 -37.22
CA LEU A 252 4.73 17.44 -36.07
C LEU A 252 6.24 17.34 -36.34
N GLU A 253 6.99 18.18 -35.65
CA GLU A 253 8.43 18.38 -35.86
C GLU A 253 9.20 18.21 -34.54
N THR A 254 10.51 18.03 -34.61
CA THR A 254 11.41 18.20 -33.48
C THR A 254 11.53 19.68 -33.10
N ALA A 255 12.07 20.00 -31.93
CA ALA A 255 12.35 21.38 -31.53
C ALA A 255 13.23 22.16 -32.55
N ASN A 256 14.04 21.44 -33.34
CA ASN A 256 14.92 21.97 -34.39
C ASN A 256 14.25 22.08 -35.77
N GLY A 257 12.95 21.80 -35.91
CA GLY A 257 12.22 21.89 -37.18
C GLY A 257 12.48 20.76 -38.16
N THR A 258 12.95 19.60 -37.68
CA THR A 258 13.04 18.38 -38.50
C THR A 258 11.73 17.59 -38.34
N PRO A 259 11.12 17.05 -39.41
CA PRO A 259 9.95 16.18 -39.29
C PRO A 259 10.16 15.02 -38.31
N VAL A 260 9.11 14.66 -37.57
CA VAL A 260 9.12 13.46 -36.72
C VAL A 260 9.03 12.21 -37.59
N GLU A 261 10.03 11.33 -37.50
CA GLU A 261 10.11 10.10 -38.29
C GLU A 261 9.14 9.03 -37.76
N THR A 262 7.87 9.12 -38.15
CA THR A 262 6.84 8.09 -37.96
C THR A 262 5.91 8.07 -39.16
N THR A 263 5.25 6.94 -39.43
CA THR A 263 4.16 6.87 -40.44
C THR A 263 2.80 7.19 -39.85
N ASP A 264 2.63 6.94 -38.56
CA ASP A 264 1.40 7.16 -37.81
C ASP A 264 1.73 7.78 -36.45
N ALA A 265 0.95 8.79 -36.06
CA ALA A 265 1.02 9.39 -34.74
C ALA A 265 -0.27 9.14 -33.98
N ARG A 266 -0.13 9.00 -32.65
CA ARG A 266 -1.26 9.04 -31.72
C ARG A 266 -1.40 10.46 -31.18
N PHE A 267 -2.60 11.00 -31.28
CA PHE A 267 -3.00 12.27 -30.69
C PHE A 267 -4.11 12.05 -29.67
N THR A 268 -4.16 12.87 -28.62
CA THR A 268 -5.28 12.90 -27.67
C THR A 268 -5.90 14.29 -27.61
N ILE A 269 -7.22 14.38 -27.70
CA ILE A 269 -8.01 15.60 -27.46
C ILE A 269 -9.14 15.27 -26.49
N GLY A 270 -9.09 15.85 -25.28
CA GLY A 270 -9.92 15.40 -24.17
C GLY A 270 -9.65 13.91 -23.89
N GLU A 271 -10.72 13.11 -23.80
CA GLU A 271 -10.65 11.65 -23.61
C GLU A 271 -10.51 10.85 -24.92
N GLN A 272 -10.62 11.49 -26.09
CA GLN A 272 -10.54 10.79 -27.38
C GLN A 272 -9.08 10.60 -27.82
N THR A 273 -8.74 9.38 -28.20
CA THR A 273 -7.46 9.03 -28.84
C THR A 273 -7.66 8.89 -30.35
N ILE A 274 -6.95 9.69 -31.13
CA ILE A 274 -6.99 9.72 -32.58
C ILE A 274 -5.67 9.16 -33.11
N ARG A 275 -5.72 8.31 -34.14
CA ARG A 275 -4.55 7.97 -34.95
C ARG A 275 -4.62 8.73 -36.26
N ALA A 276 -3.52 9.35 -36.66
CA ALA A 276 -3.43 10.07 -37.92
C ALA A 276 -2.11 9.70 -38.62
N PRO A 277 -2.11 9.54 -39.95
CA PRO A 277 -0.88 9.40 -40.70
C PRO A 277 -0.04 10.67 -40.58
N ILE A 278 1.28 10.51 -40.58
CA ILE A 278 2.25 11.59 -40.70
C ILE A 278 2.93 11.45 -42.06
N ASP A 279 2.86 12.50 -42.87
CA ASP A 279 3.55 12.56 -44.16
C ASP A 279 5.05 12.82 -43.98
N SER A 280 5.85 12.58 -45.03
CA SER A 280 7.32 12.67 -44.95
C SER A 280 7.89 14.07 -44.63
N ASP A 281 7.05 15.11 -44.71
CA ASP A 281 7.38 16.48 -44.30
C ASP A 281 6.89 16.81 -42.88
N GLY A 282 6.37 15.82 -42.15
CA GLY A 282 5.83 15.97 -40.79
C GLY A 282 4.39 16.48 -40.76
N SER A 283 3.75 16.72 -41.91
CA SER A 283 2.36 17.17 -41.95
C SER A 283 1.38 16.07 -41.54
N PHE A 284 0.25 16.48 -40.95
CA PHE A 284 -0.80 15.57 -40.52
C PHE A 284 -2.19 16.20 -40.67
N THR A 285 -3.21 15.37 -40.80
CA THR A 285 -4.60 15.81 -40.70
C THR A 285 -5.52 14.76 -40.07
N PHE A 286 -6.50 15.22 -39.30
CA PHE A 286 -7.59 14.39 -38.78
C PHE A 286 -8.84 15.21 -38.46
N THR A 287 -9.94 14.52 -38.16
CA THR A 287 -11.20 15.12 -37.71
C THR A 287 -11.46 14.72 -36.26
N TYR A 288 -11.70 15.70 -35.38
CA TYR A 288 -12.11 15.50 -33.99
C TYR A 288 -13.59 15.86 -33.82
N ARG A 289 -14.40 14.91 -33.36
CA ARG A 289 -15.85 15.10 -33.15
C ARG A 289 -16.16 15.13 -31.65
N PRO A 290 -16.44 16.29 -31.05
CA PRO A 290 -16.65 16.40 -29.60
C PRO A 290 -17.90 15.64 -29.15
N THR A 291 -17.73 14.70 -28.21
CA THR A 291 -18.83 13.96 -27.55
C THR A 291 -18.86 14.24 -26.05
N ARG A 292 -17.79 13.85 -25.34
CA ARG A 292 -17.68 13.89 -23.87
C ARG A 292 -17.06 15.17 -23.29
N VAL A 293 -16.45 16.05 -24.09
CA VAL A 293 -15.92 17.32 -23.57
C VAL A 293 -17.07 18.23 -23.10
N PRO A 294 -16.89 19.05 -22.05
CA PRO A 294 -17.91 20.00 -21.61
C PRO A 294 -18.29 20.98 -22.72
N ALA A 295 -19.58 21.24 -22.91
CA ALA A 295 -20.06 22.17 -23.94
C ALA A 295 -19.64 23.63 -23.69
N ASN A 296 -19.32 23.98 -22.44
CA ASN A 296 -18.78 25.29 -22.07
C ASN A 296 -17.24 25.39 -22.17
N ALA A 297 -16.53 24.35 -22.63
CA ALA A 297 -15.08 24.39 -22.76
C ALA A 297 -14.67 25.34 -23.91
N SER A 298 -13.83 26.32 -23.59
CA SER A 298 -13.33 27.34 -24.51
C SER A 298 -11.95 27.04 -25.10
N ASN A 299 -11.30 25.97 -24.63
CA ASN A 299 -10.00 25.52 -25.08
C ASN A 299 -9.88 24.00 -24.93
N LEU A 300 -9.42 23.33 -25.98
CA LEU A 300 -9.07 21.90 -25.97
C LEU A 300 -7.55 21.75 -25.95
N THR A 301 -7.05 20.66 -25.36
CA THR A 301 -5.62 20.33 -25.40
C THR A 301 -5.39 19.20 -26.40
N LEU A 302 -4.72 19.51 -27.51
CA LEU A 302 -4.17 18.53 -28.44
C LEU A 302 -2.79 18.11 -27.94
N ARG A 303 -2.59 16.81 -27.74
CA ARG A 303 -1.31 16.25 -27.30
C ARG A 303 -0.88 15.11 -28.22
N TYR A 304 0.37 15.13 -28.67
CA TYR A 304 1.03 14.00 -29.33
C TYR A 304 1.54 13.02 -28.26
N GLN A 305 1.22 11.74 -28.44
CA GLN A 305 1.62 10.66 -27.55
C GLN A 305 2.51 9.66 -28.32
N PRO A 306 3.85 9.77 -28.22
CA PRO A 306 4.76 8.79 -28.79
C PRO A 306 4.61 7.43 -28.11
N VAL A 307 4.97 6.35 -28.82
CA VAL A 307 5.05 5.00 -28.24
C VAL A 307 6.24 4.89 -27.27
N ASN A 308 6.17 3.95 -26.31
CA ASN A 308 7.13 3.87 -25.19
C ASN A 308 8.59 3.59 -25.59
N SER A 309 8.85 3.10 -26.81
CA SER A 309 10.19 2.87 -27.37
C SER A 309 10.67 3.98 -28.32
N SER A 310 9.86 5.02 -28.53
CA SER A 310 10.17 6.15 -29.42
C SER A 310 11.30 7.02 -28.86
N VAL A 311 12.10 7.62 -29.74
CA VAL A 311 13.07 8.68 -29.37
C VAL A 311 12.38 10.02 -29.10
N TYR A 312 11.12 10.20 -29.49
CA TYR A 312 10.44 11.50 -29.38
C TYR A 312 9.75 11.70 -28.02
N ARG A 313 9.83 12.91 -27.46
CA ARG A 313 9.05 13.32 -26.27
C ARG A 313 7.60 13.64 -26.65
N PRO A 314 6.63 13.44 -25.73
CA PRO A 314 5.28 13.97 -25.90
C PRO A 314 5.31 15.50 -25.96
N THR A 315 4.35 16.10 -26.66
CA THR A 315 4.19 17.56 -26.74
C THR A 315 2.72 17.92 -26.85
N GLN A 316 2.34 19.13 -26.44
CA GLN A 316 0.94 19.54 -26.42
C GLN A 316 0.71 20.99 -26.82
N ARG A 317 -0.51 21.27 -27.31
CA ARG A 317 -0.95 22.52 -27.91
C ARG A 317 -2.38 22.83 -27.47
N GLY A 318 -2.59 24.02 -26.93
CA GLY A 318 -3.93 24.56 -26.70
C GLY A 318 -4.61 24.96 -28.01
N LEU A 319 -5.87 24.55 -28.17
CA LEU A 319 -6.76 24.84 -29.28
C LEU A 319 -7.98 25.60 -28.76
N PRO A 320 -8.00 26.95 -28.85
CA PRO A 320 -9.18 27.75 -28.54
C PRO A 320 -10.37 27.36 -29.43
N VAL A 321 -11.53 27.12 -28.82
CA VAL A 321 -12.77 26.68 -29.47
C VAL A 321 -14.00 27.33 -28.80
N SER A 322 -15.17 27.16 -29.42
CA SER A 322 -16.49 27.39 -28.86
C SER A 322 -17.35 26.19 -29.23
N ILE A 323 -17.75 25.38 -28.25
CA ILE A 323 -18.48 24.14 -28.49
C ILE A 323 -19.99 24.41 -28.42
N THR A 324 -20.72 24.00 -29.46
CA THR A 324 -22.18 23.97 -29.46
C THR A 324 -22.64 22.57 -29.06
N GLN A 325 -23.43 22.48 -27.99
CA GLN A 325 -24.06 21.23 -27.57
C GLN A 325 -25.08 20.76 -28.62
N VAL A 326 -25.14 19.45 -28.86
CA VAL A 326 -26.15 18.83 -29.73
C VAL A 326 -26.91 17.75 -28.96
N ASP A 327 -28.23 17.74 -29.11
CA ASP A 327 -29.08 16.68 -28.56
C ASP A 327 -29.10 15.47 -29.50
N ALA A 328 -28.74 14.30 -28.96
CA ALA A 328 -28.90 13.01 -29.59
C ALA A 328 -30.30 12.43 -29.34
N THR A 329 -30.78 11.66 -30.31
CA THR A 329 -31.93 10.77 -30.16
C THR A 329 -31.45 9.45 -29.59
N ALA A 330 -31.98 9.06 -28.43
CA ALA A 330 -31.80 7.73 -27.87
C ALA A 330 -33.03 6.87 -28.16
N GLU A 331 -32.81 5.65 -28.62
CA GLU A 331 -33.80 4.58 -28.69
C GLU A 331 -33.36 3.47 -27.73
N ILE A 332 -34.32 2.86 -27.03
CA ILE A 332 -34.04 1.70 -26.17
C ILE A 332 -34.95 0.53 -26.54
N ALA A 333 -34.43 -0.68 -26.38
CA ALA A 333 -35.17 -1.91 -26.55
C ALA A 333 -34.90 -2.83 -25.35
N VAL A 334 -35.99 -3.36 -24.82
CA VAL A 334 -36.01 -4.37 -23.74
C VAL A 334 -36.82 -5.55 -24.26
N PRO A 335 -36.49 -6.81 -23.93
CA PRO A 335 -37.31 -7.96 -24.30
C PRO A 335 -38.78 -7.74 -23.92
N THR A 336 -39.68 -7.93 -24.88
CA THR A 336 -41.11 -7.63 -24.66
C THR A 336 -41.85 -8.85 -24.12
N ASN A 337 -42.73 -8.63 -23.14
CA ASN A 337 -43.58 -9.63 -22.49
C ASN A 337 -42.85 -10.61 -21.55
N SER A 338 -41.58 -10.35 -21.17
CA SER A 338 -40.95 -10.97 -20.01
C SER A 338 -41.49 -10.34 -18.71
N THR A 339 -41.90 -11.19 -17.78
CA THR A 339 -41.91 -10.88 -16.35
C THR A 339 -40.53 -11.22 -15.80
N TYR A 340 -40.04 -10.42 -14.85
CA TYR A 340 -38.78 -10.66 -14.16
C TYR A 340 -39.00 -10.83 -12.66
N GLY A 341 -38.35 -11.80 -12.04
CA GLY A 341 -38.32 -11.97 -10.60
C GLY A 341 -37.05 -11.38 -9.95
N TYR A 342 -36.52 -11.98 -8.89
CA TYR A 342 -35.26 -11.58 -8.25
C TYR A 342 -34.07 -12.29 -8.91
N ALA A 343 -32.89 -11.66 -8.91
CA ALA A 343 -31.67 -12.15 -9.58
C ALA A 343 -31.78 -12.36 -11.12
N ASP A 344 -32.99 -12.30 -11.66
CA ASP A 344 -33.33 -12.47 -13.07
C ASP A 344 -32.53 -11.52 -13.96
N SER A 345 -31.99 -12.05 -15.05
CA SER A 345 -31.08 -11.31 -15.94
C SER A 345 -31.84 -10.36 -16.88
N LEU A 346 -31.50 -9.09 -16.81
CA LEU A 346 -32.10 -8.01 -17.58
C LEU A 346 -31.05 -7.35 -18.49
N ALA A 347 -31.30 -7.39 -19.79
CA ALA A 347 -30.49 -6.71 -20.80
C ALA A 347 -31.28 -5.56 -21.44
N VAL A 348 -30.68 -4.37 -21.48
CA VAL A 348 -31.24 -3.17 -22.12
C VAL A 348 -30.36 -2.76 -23.28
N ASP A 349 -30.88 -2.89 -24.50
CA ASP A 349 -30.21 -2.38 -25.71
C ASP A 349 -30.50 -0.89 -25.88
N VAL A 350 -29.48 -0.12 -26.21
CA VAL A 350 -29.53 1.33 -26.46
C VAL A 350 -28.96 1.61 -27.85
N LEU A 351 -29.58 2.53 -28.59
CA LEU A 351 -29.06 3.11 -29.83
C LEU A 351 -29.06 4.64 -29.69
N LEU A 352 -27.91 5.28 -29.90
CA LEU A 352 -27.73 6.73 -29.76
C LEU A 352 -27.27 7.35 -31.09
N LEU A 353 -28.08 8.26 -31.63
CA LEU A 353 -27.89 8.89 -32.93
C LEU A 353 -27.99 10.42 -32.85
N VAL A 354 -27.15 11.14 -33.59
CA VAL A 354 -27.31 12.58 -33.88
C VAL A 354 -27.47 12.74 -35.39
N ASP A 355 -28.60 13.27 -35.85
CA ASP A 355 -28.96 13.39 -37.27
C ASP A 355 -28.74 12.09 -38.08
N GLY A 356 -29.00 10.94 -37.44
CA GLY A 356 -28.80 9.61 -38.01
C GLY A 356 -27.35 9.09 -38.00
N SER A 357 -26.39 9.88 -37.52
CA SER A 357 -25.00 9.44 -37.31
C SER A 357 -24.83 8.80 -35.93
N PRO A 358 -24.15 7.65 -35.80
CA PRO A 358 -23.91 7.01 -34.51
C PRO A 358 -23.01 7.86 -33.61
N VAL A 359 -23.38 7.95 -32.33
CA VAL A 359 -22.52 8.57 -31.30
C VAL A 359 -21.67 7.48 -30.66
N GLU A 360 -20.37 7.45 -30.98
CA GLU A 360 -19.42 6.48 -30.45
C GLU A 360 -18.91 6.85 -29.03
N GLN A 361 -18.64 5.81 -28.23
CA GLN A 361 -18.06 5.84 -26.88
C GLN A 361 -18.74 6.88 -25.99
N PHE A 362 -20.07 6.93 -26.03
CA PHE A 362 -20.88 7.78 -25.18
C PHE A 362 -21.32 6.99 -23.93
N PRO A 363 -20.98 7.45 -22.72
CA PRO A 363 -21.35 6.77 -21.48
C PRO A 363 -22.85 6.89 -21.22
N VAL A 364 -23.49 5.75 -21.05
CA VAL A 364 -24.92 5.61 -20.74
C VAL A 364 -25.08 4.81 -19.46
N THR A 365 -26.08 5.17 -18.64
CA THR A 365 -26.41 4.46 -17.39
C THR A 365 -27.86 4.00 -17.44
N ALA A 366 -28.10 2.75 -17.06
CA ALA A 366 -29.43 2.15 -16.91
C ALA A 366 -29.79 2.01 -15.42
N SER A 367 -31.05 2.28 -15.10
CA SER A 367 -31.61 2.12 -13.75
C SER A 367 -33.01 1.52 -13.80
N LEU A 368 -33.30 0.58 -12.91
CA LEU A 368 -34.64 0.03 -12.67
C LEU A 368 -35.26 0.75 -11.47
N GLY A 369 -36.32 1.53 -11.71
CA GLY A 369 -36.91 2.41 -10.70
C GLY A 369 -35.91 3.47 -10.22
N ARG A 370 -35.36 3.28 -9.01
CA ARG A 370 -34.30 4.13 -8.42
C ARG A 370 -32.93 3.46 -8.37
N THR A 371 -32.86 2.15 -8.59
CA THR A 371 -31.62 1.37 -8.43
C THR A 371 -30.87 1.35 -9.76
N ARG A 372 -29.57 1.71 -9.73
CA ARG A 372 -28.69 1.60 -10.89
C ARG A 372 -28.45 0.12 -11.19
N LEU A 373 -28.67 -0.29 -12.45
CA LEU A 373 -28.36 -1.64 -12.91
C LEU A 373 -26.89 -1.71 -13.32
N SER A 374 -26.52 -0.90 -14.30
CA SER A 374 -25.18 -0.86 -14.87
C SER A 374 -24.94 0.42 -15.68
N SER A 375 -23.73 0.57 -16.18
CA SER A 375 -23.34 1.62 -17.13
C SER A 375 -22.40 1.06 -18.16
N SER A 376 -22.53 1.52 -19.40
CA SER A 376 -21.75 1.07 -20.54
C SER A 376 -21.43 2.25 -21.45
N ALA A 377 -20.58 2.07 -22.45
CA ALA A 377 -20.31 3.07 -23.48
C ALA A 377 -20.78 2.55 -24.84
N THR A 378 -21.33 3.42 -25.68
CA THR A 378 -21.72 3.04 -27.03
C THR A 378 -20.52 2.63 -27.89
N ALA A 379 -20.70 1.62 -28.73
CA ALA A 379 -19.72 1.22 -29.75
C ALA A 379 -19.70 2.20 -30.95
N GLU A 380 -18.83 1.96 -31.92
CA GLU A 380 -18.78 2.67 -33.22
C GLU A 380 -20.14 2.74 -33.94
N THR A 381 -21.02 1.75 -33.70
CA THR A 381 -22.38 1.68 -34.26
C THR A 381 -23.41 2.52 -33.50
N GLY A 382 -23.00 3.26 -32.48
CA GLY A 382 -23.88 4.03 -31.59
C GLY A 382 -24.69 3.15 -30.63
N ARG A 383 -24.40 1.84 -30.57
CA ARG A 383 -25.13 0.87 -29.73
C ARG A 383 -24.40 0.54 -28.44
N ALA A 384 -25.15 0.36 -27.36
CA ALA A 384 -24.67 -0.25 -26.12
C ALA A 384 -25.69 -1.29 -25.65
N THR A 385 -25.22 -2.34 -25.00
CA THR A 385 -26.07 -3.24 -24.19
C THR A 385 -25.69 -2.99 -22.74
N LEU A 386 -26.70 -2.92 -21.87
CA LEU A 386 -26.56 -2.77 -20.43
C LEU A 386 -27.21 -3.96 -19.74
N ASP A 387 -26.36 -4.87 -19.29
CA ASP A 387 -26.75 -6.05 -18.54
C ASP A 387 -26.81 -5.76 -17.04
N GLY A 388 -27.66 -6.46 -16.32
CA GLY A 388 -27.77 -6.43 -14.86
C GLY A 388 -28.75 -7.48 -14.37
N THR A 389 -28.88 -7.61 -13.06
CA THR A 389 -29.90 -8.46 -12.42
C THR A 389 -30.95 -7.60 -11.74
N VAL A 390 -32.16 -8.14 -11.55
CA VAL A 390 -33.19 -7.46 -10.75
C VAL A 390 -32.82 -7.53 -9.26
N PRO A 391 -32.65 -6.39 -8.58
CA PRO A 391 -32.32 -6.36 -7.15
C PRO A 391 -33.56 -6.61 -6.29
N ALA A 392 -33.36 -7.10 -5.06
CA ALA A 392 -34.45 -7.32 -4.10
C ALA A 392 -35.30 -6.06 -3.84
N SER A 393 -34.68 -4.87 -3.91
CA SER A 393 -35.33 -3.57 -3.72
C SER A 393 -36.17 -3.08 -4.92
N ALA A 394 -36.33 -3.89 -5.97
CA ALA A 394 -37.23 -3.58 -7.06
C ALA A 394 -38.70 -3.76 -6.62
N SER A 395 -39.53 -2.73 -6.79
CA SER A 395 -40.94 -2.83 -6.42
C SER A 395 -41.71 -3.81 -7.31
N VAL A 396 -42.57 -4.65 -6.72
CA VAL A 396 -43.45 -5.55 -7.50
C VAL A 396 -44.45 -4.75 -8.34
N GLY A 397 -44.69 -5.18 -9.58
CA GLY A 397 -45.61 -4.53 -10.51
C GLY A 397 -44.90 -3.98 -11.75
N ASP A 398 -45.46 -2.92 -12.35
CA ASP A 398 -44.87 -2.32 -13.55
C ASP A 398 -43.83 -1.27 -13.13
N VAL A 399 -42.56 -1.53 -13.44
CA VAL A 399 -41.41 -0.71 -13.04
C VAL A 399 -40.74 -0.10 -14.26
N THR A 400 -40.40 1.18 -14.15
CA THR A 400 -39.70 1.91 -15.20
C THR A 400 -38.22 1.57 -15.24
N ILE A 401 -37.76 1.02 -16.36
CA ILE A 401 -36.35 1.10 -16.76
C ILE A 401 -36.11 2.50 -17.33
N ARG A 402 -35.04 3.15 -16.91
CA ARG A 402 -34.61 4.46 -17.40
C ARG A 402 -33.17 4.40 -17.86
N VAL A 403 -32.91 4.89 -19.07
CA VAL A 403 -31.55 5.10 -19.61
C VAL A 403 -31.29 6.59 -19.73
N ALA A 404 -30.13 7.04 -19.24
CA ALA A 404 -29.74 8.45 -19.18
C ALA A 404 -28.24 8.64 -19.47
N PRO A 405 -27.83 9.85 -19.90
CA PRO A 405 -26.42 10.23 -19.98
C PRO A 405 -25.80 10.33 -18.58
N ASP A 406 -24.47 10.20 -18.50
CA ASP A 406 -23.69 10.47 -17.27
C ASP A 406 -23.79 11.95 -16.84
N SER A 407 -23.85 12.85 -17.82
CA SER A 407 -23.91 14.29 -17.65
C SER A 407 -24.64 14.96 -18.80
N THR A 408 -25.46 15.96 -18.48
CA THR A 408 -26.18 16.79 -19.46
C THR A 408 -25.40 18.02 -19.92
N THR A 409 -24.14 18.19 -19.50
CA THR A 409 -23.31 19.37 -19.83
C THR A 409 -22.21 19.09 -20.85
N ARG A 410 -22.19 17.89 -21.45
CA ARG A 410 -21.22 17.49 -22.49
C ARG A 410 -21.62 17.99 -23.88
N ALA A 411 -20.70 17.94 -24.84
CA ALA A 411 -20.93 18.37 -26.23
C ALA A 411 -22.05 17.60 -26.94
N VAL A 412 -22.29 16.35 -26.55
CA VAL A 412 -23.52 15.60 -26.84
C VAL A 412 -24.29 15.37 -25.55
N SER A 413 -25.61 15.51 -25.59
CA SER A 413 -26.54 15.13 -24.52
C SER A 413 -27.72 14.37 -25.11
N PHE A 414 -28.56 13.73 -24.30
CA PHE A 414 -29.87 13.24 -24.75
C PHE A 414 -30.90 13.33 -23.63
N THR A 415 -32.16 13.45 -24.00
CA THR A 415 -33.27 13.37 -23.03
C THR A 415 -33.41 11.92 -22.54
N PRO A 416 -33.38 11.64 -21.23
CA PRO A 416 -33.52 10.29 -20.70
C PRO A 416 -34.76 9.57 -21.24
N VAL A 417 -34.58 8.31 -21.66
CA VAL A 417 -35.62 7.47 -22.24
C VAL A 417 -36.01 6.36 -21.29
N THR A 418 -37.26 5.89 -21.39
CA THR A 418 -37.86 5.00 -20.40
C THR A 418 -38.74 3.95 -21.04
N GLU A 419 -38.62 2.71 -20.56
CA GLU A 419 -39.50 1.58 -20.89
C GLU A 419 -40.06 0.96 -19.61
N GLN A 420 -41.15 0.20 -19.72
CA GLN A 420 -41.75 -0.51 -18.58
C GLN A 420 -41.49 -2.00 -18.67
N VAL A 421 -41.03 -2.59 -17.56
CA VAL A 421 -40.97 -4.04 -17.34
C VAL A 421 -41.85 -4.42 -16.17
N ARG A 422 -42.26 -5.69 -16.14
CA ARG A 422 -43.08 -6.19 -15.04
C ARG A 422 -42.25 -7.05 -14.09
N ILE A 423 -42.14 -6.59 -12.85
CA ILE A 423 -41.50 -7.31 -11.76
C ILE A 423 -42.56 -8.12 -11.01
N THR A 424 -42.26 -9.39 -10.75
CA THR A 424 -43.07 -10.30 -9.94
C THR A 424 -42.39 -10.59 -8.62
N SER A 425 -43.19 -10.93 -7.59
CA SER A 425 -42.65 -11.43 -6.32
C SER A 425 -42.21 -12.88 -6.48
N GLU A 426 -41.13 -13.28 -5.82
CA GLU A 426 -40.68 -14.67 -5.75
C GLU A 426 -40.83 -15.24 -4.33
N GLN A 427 -41.19 -16.53 -4.24
CA GLN A 427 -41.21 -17.25 -2.98
C GLN A 427 -39.78 -17.49 -2.47
N THR A 428 -39.59 -17.39 -1.16
CA THR A 428 -38.29 -17.64 -0.50
C THR A 428 -38.31 -18.85 0.43
N SER A 429 -37.22 -19.61 0.40
CA SER A 429 -36.92 -20.68 1.34
C SER A 429 -35.87 -20.19 2.33
N LEU A 430 -36.09 -20.47 3.62
CA LEU A 430 -35.20 -20.08 4.71
C LEU A 430 -34.88 -21.31 5.56
N ASP A 431 -33.64 -21.74 5.48
CA ASP A 431 -33.10 -22.79 6.32
C ASP A 431 -32.43 -22.20 7.55
N ALA A 432 -32.51 -22.93 8.67
CA ALA A 432 -31.83 -22.57 9.91
C ALA A 432 -31.34 -23.82 10.65
N THR A 433 -30.23 -23.67 11.35
CA THR A 433 -29.72 -24.59 12.36
C THR A 433 -29.36 -23.79 13.59
N ALA A 434 -29.54 -24.39 14.78
CA ALA A 434 -29.29 -23.73 16.04
C ALA A 434 -28.55 -24.66 16.98
N GLN A 435 -27.43 -24.20 17.54
CA GLN A 435 -26.58 -24.99 18.44
C GLN A 435 -26.23 -24.17 19.69
N THR A 436 -26.25 -24.83 20.86
CA THR A 436 -25.74 -24.24 22.10
C THR A 436 -24.22 -24.18 22.05
N SER A 437 -23.65 -22.99 22.21
CA SER A 437 -22.22 -22.78 22.46
C SER A 437 -21.95 -22.69 23.98
N GLU A 438 -20.71 -22.38 24.39
CA GLU A 438 -20.39 -22.21 25.81
C GLU A 438 -21.26 -21.11 26.46
N GLY A 439 -21.83 -21.40 27.63
CA GLY A 439 -22.70 -20.49 28.38
C GLY A 439 -24.19 -20.57 28.02
N GLN A 440 -24.85 -19.41 27.87
CA GLN A 440 -26.26 -19.29 27.47
C GLN A 440 -26.43 -18.89 25.99
N THR A 441 -25.34 -18.84 25.23
CA THR A 441 -25.31 -18.37 23.84
C THR A 441 -25.76 -19.48 22.88
N VAL A 442 -26.66 -19.12 21.96
CA VAL A 442 -27.05 -19.96 20.84
C VAL A 442 -26.43 -19.38 19.58
N VAL A 443 -25.71 -20.21 18.82
CA VAL A 443 -25.25 -19.88 17.48
C VAL A 443 -26.33 -20.32 16.50
N VAL A 444 -26.68 -19.44 15.56
CA VAL A 444 -27.74 -19.64 14.57
C VAL A 444 -27.15 -19.43 13.18
N GLU A 445 -27.25 -20.44 12.33
CA GLU A 445 -26.65 -20.50 11.00
C GLU A 445 -27.64 -21.05 9.99
N GLY A 446 -27.64 -20.51 8.78
CA GLY A 446 -28.58 -20.93 7.74
C GLY A 446 -28.36 -20.19 6.42
N ALA A 447 -29.34 -20.28 5.53
CA ALA A 447 -29.36 -19.56 4.26
C ALA A 447 -30.78 -19.14 3.88
N LEU A 448 -30.88 -18.00 3.20
CA LEU A 448 -32.09 -17.53 2.50
C LEU A 448 -31.86 -17.69 0.99
N THR A 449 -32.78 -18.37 0.32
CA THR A 449 -32.77 -18.56 -1.13
C THR A 449 -34.16 -18.32 -1.72
N THR A 450 -34.25 -18.16 -3.04
CA THR A 450 -35.52 -18.27 -3.78
C THR A 450 -35.98 -19.74 -3.84
N GLU A 451 -37.22 -20.00 -4.24
CA GLU A 451 -37.71 -21.39 -4.50
C GLU A 451 -36.94 -22.08 -5.65
N ASP A 452 -36.46 -21.30 -6.63
CA ASP A 452 -35.62 -21.80 -7.74
C ASP A 452 -34.14 -22.01 -7.35
N GLY A 453 -33.75 -21.58 -6.14
CA GLY A 453 -32.45 -21.87 -5.52
C GLY A 453 -31.41 -20.75 -5.63
N ASP A 454 -31.80 -19.55 -6.09
CA ASP A 454 -30.90 -18.39 -6.14
C ASP A 454 -30.62 -17.85 -4.73
N ALA A 455 -29.37 -17.48 -4.49
CA ALA A 455 -28.91 -16.94 -3.22
C ALA A 455 -29.45 -15.51 -3.00
N VAL A 456 -30.14 -15.28 -1.89
CA VAL A 456 -30.73 -13.97 -1.58
C VAL A 456 -29.75 -13.15 -0.72
N SER A 457 -29.00 -12.25 -1.34
CA SER A 457 -27.97 -11.44 -0.67
C SER A 457 -28.49 -10.15 -0.02
N ASP A 458 -27.75 -9.69 0.98
CA ASP A 458 -27.88 -8.36 1.60
C ASP A 458 -29.27 -8.07 2.20
N GLN A 459 -30.01 -9.12 2.58
CA GLN A 459 -31.35 -9.01 3.15
C GLN A 459 -31.35 -9.12 4.67
N PRO A 460 -32.11 -8.27 5.38
CA PRO A 460 -32.21 -8.30 6.83
C PRO A 460 -33.05 -9.51 7.30
N LEU A 461 -32.55 -10.18 8.33
CA LEU A 461 -33.18 -11.32 8.99
C LEU A 461 -33.36 -11.02 10.48
N THR A 462 -34.53 -11.34 11.01
CA THR A 462 -34.81 -11.25 12.45
C THR A 462 -34.74 -12.63 13.10
N VAL A 463 -33.77 -12.82 14.01
CA VAL A 463 -33.57 -14.04 14.79
C VAL A 463 -34.14 -13.86 16.20
N ARG A 464 -34.99 -14.79 16.66
CA ARG A 464 -35.73 -14.70 17.93
C ARG A 464 -35.56 -15.95 18.79
N VAL A 465 -35.30 -15.74 20.08
CA VAL A 465 -35.24 -16.79 21.12
C VAL A 465 -35.97 -16.31 22.36
N GLY A 466 -37.15 -16.90 22.62
CA GLY A 466 -38.04 -16.44 23.68
C GLY A 466 -38.48 -14.99 23.46
N THR A 467 -38.09 -14.09 24.37
CA THR A 467 -38.35 -12.65 24.28
C THR A 467 -37.20 -11.85 23.66
N ARG A 468 -36.03 -12.46 23.43
CA ARG A 468 -34.87 -11.79 22.81
C ARG A 468 -34.97 -11.85 21.29
N THR A 469 -34.52 -10.77 20.66
CA THR A 469 -34.48 -10.58 19.20
C THR A 469 -33.13 -9.99 18.84
N VAL A 470 -32.52 -10.48 17.76
CA VAL A 470 -31.28 -9.98 17.15
C VAL A 470 -31.51 -9.88 15.64
N GLU A 471 -30.96 -8.85 15.02
CA GLU A 471 -30.96 -8.68 13.56
C GLU A 471 -29.63 -9.18 12.98
N THR A 472 -29.67 -9.71 11.78
CA THR A 472 -28.50 -10.13 10.99
C THR A 472 -28.81 -9.95 9.51
N THR A 473 -27.81 -10.05 8.64
CA THR A 473 -27.96 -9.85 7.19
C THR A 473 -27.37 -11.04 6.44
N THR A 474 -28.00 -11.43 5.33
CA THR A 474 -27.46 -12.48 4.46
C THR A 474 -26.24 -11.99 3.69
N GLY A 475 -25.20 -12.82 3.57
CA GLY A 475 -24.04 -12.53 2.72
C GLY A 475 -24.35 -12.76 1.24
N ALA A 476 -23.34 -12.53 0.38
CA ALA A 476 -23.44 -12.71 -1.08
C ALA A 476 -23.86 -14.13 -1.54
N SER A 477 -23.71 -15.14 -0.68
CA SER A 477 -24.16 -16.53 -0.92
C SER A 477 -25.52 -16.86 -0.33
N GLY A 478 -26.27 -15.86 0.17
CA GLY A 478 -27.54 -16.06 0.91
C GLY A 478 -27.36 -16.61 2.33
N ALA A 479 -26.15 -17.04 2.70
CA ALA A 479 -25.84 -17.59 4.02
C ALA A 479 -25.81 -16.49 5.09
N TYR A 480 -26.21 -16.85 6.32
CA TYR A 480 -26.12 -15.99 7.49
C TYR A 480 -25.63 -16.76 8.73
N ARG A 481 -24.97 -16.04 9.64
CA ARG A 481 -24.51 -16.54 10.94
C ARG A 481 -24.68 -15.44 11.99
N THR A 482 -25.32 -15.76 13.11
CA THR A 482 -25.42 -14.82 14.24
C THR A 482 -25.45 -15.55 15.58
N THR A 483 -25.28 -14.81 16.67
CA THR A 483 -25.34 -15.32 18.03
C THR A 483 -26.42 -14.59 18.82
N ILE A 484 -27.12 -15.32 19.70
CA ILE A 484 -28.18 -14.76 20.54
C ILE A 484 -28.15 -15.39 21.92
N GLU A 485 -28.23 -14.55 22.96
CA GLU A 485 -28.35 -15.00 24.35
C GLU A 485 -29.73 -15.62 24.59
N ARG A 486 -29.79 -16.87 25.04
CA ARG A 486 -31.05 -17.49 25.48
C ARG A 486 -31.47 -16.88 26.85
N PRO A 487 -32.70 -16.35 26.97
CA PRO A 487 -33.22 -15.89 28.26
C PRO A 487 -33.24 -17.00 29.32
N ALA A 488 -32.97 -16.64 30.58
CA ALA A 488 -32.89 -17.61 31.68
C ALA A 488 -34.23 -18.29 32.03
N ASP A 489 -35.36 -17.71 31.59
CA ASP A 489 -36.71 -18.27 31.68
C ASP A 489 -37.03 -19.30 30.57
N VAL A 490 -36.20 -19.40 29.52
CA VAL A 490 -36.35 -20.41 28.46
C VAL A 490 -35.55 -21.66 28.85
N SER A 491 -36.27 -22.78 29.02
CA SER A 491 -35.67 -24.09 29.32
C SER A 491 -34.67 -24.53 28.25
N THR A 492 -33.54 -25.09 28.67
CA THR A 492 -32.53 -25.70 27.77
C THR A 492 -33.17 -26.75 26.86
N GLU A 493 -33.88 -27.72 27.44
CA GLU A 493 -34.39 -28.91 26.75
C GLU A 493 -35.46 -28.63 25.69
N ASN A 494 -36.07 -27.44 25.70
CA ASN A 494 -37.15 -27.05 24.79
C ASN A 494 -36.94 -25.67 24.15
N ALA A 495 -35.70 -25.18 24.11
CA ALA A 495 -35.39 -23.91 23.46
C ALA A 495 -35.58 -24.03 21.94
N THR A 496 -36.34 -23.11 21.35
CA THR A 496 -36.51 -22.97 19.90
C THR A 496 -36.00 -21.62 19.44
N VAL A 497 -35.36 -21.59 18.26
CA VAL A 497 -35.03 -20.37 17.53
C VAL A 497 -36.02 -20.20 16.39
N THR A 498 -36.58 -19.01 16.24
CA THR A 498 -37.35 -18.63 15.05
C THR A 498 -36.55 -17.61 14.27
N VAL A 499 -36.30 -17.86 12.98
CA VAL A 499 -35.72 -16.90 12.04
C VAL A 499 -36.80 -16.45 11.08
N VAL A 500 -36.88 -15.14 10.83
CA VAL A 500 -37.86 -14.52 9.96
C VAL A 500 -37.14 -13.62 8.96
N PHE A 501 -37.35 -13.87 7.68
CA PHE A 501 -37.16 -12.89 6.63
C PHE A 501 -38.47 -12.16 6.41
N ASP A 502 -38.45 -10.83 6.43
CA ASP A 502 -39.59 -10.02 6.06
C ASP A 502 -39.33 -9.40 4.69
N GLY A 503 -40.12 -9.80 3.70
CA GLY A 503 -40.02 -9.37 2.30
C GLY A 503 -40.79 -8.09 1.99
N ASP A 504 -41.42 -7.44 2.98
CA ASP A 504 -42.03 -6.13 2.81
C ASP A 504 -41.03 -5.12 2.19
N ASP A 505 -41.54 -4.28 1.28
CA ASP A 505 -40.76 -3.38 0.41
C ASP A 505 -39.74 -4.04 -0.57
N THR A 506 -39.73 -5.37 -0.70
CA THR A 506 -38.94 -6.13 -1.70
C THR A 506 -39.79 -6.77 -2.81
N ASN A 507 -39.15 -7.44 -3.78
CA ASN A 507 -39.80 -8.42 -4.68
C ASN A 507 -39.66 -9.87 -4.24
N LEU A 508 -39.47 -10.11 -2.94
CA LEU A 508 -39.38 -11.43 -2.32
C LEU A 508 -40.54 -11.61 -1.33
N GLU A 509 -41.13 -12.79 -1.26
CA GLU A 509 -42.16 -13.09 -0.26
C GLU A 509 -41.52 -13.35 1.11
N SER A 510 -42.12 -12.83 2.20
CA SER A 510 -41.66 -13.07 3.58
C SER A 510 -41.72 -14.56 3.93
N THR A 511 -40.70 -15.06 4.63
CA THR A 511 -40.61 -16.47 5.04
C THR A 511 -40.11 -16.61 6.46
N SER A 512 -40.42 -17.74 7.12
CA SER A 512 -39.96 -17.99 8.48
C SER A 512 -39.77 -19.47 8.76
N THR A 513 -38.76 -19.78 9.55
CA THR A 513 -38.44 -21.14 9.99
C THR A 513 -38.25 -21.18 11.50
N THR A 514 -38.50 -22.33 12.12
CA THR A 514 -38.33 -22.52 13.56
C THR A 514 -37.70 -23.87 13.85
N VAL A 515 -36.57 -23.84 14.56
CA VAL A 515 -35.75 -25.03 14.84
C VAL A 515 -35.46 -25.18 16.33
N ALA A 516 -35.35 -26.42 16.79
CA ALA A 516 -34.93 -26.71 18.15
C ALA A 516 -33.42 -26.47 18.31
N VAL A 517 -33.02 -25.89 19.44
CA VAL A 517 -31.61 -25.70 19.79
C VAL A 517 -31.00 -27.07 20.10
N GLN A 518 -30.00 -27.47 19.33
CA GLN A 518 -29.26 -28.71 19.58
C GLN A 518 -28.25 -28.51 20.71
N HIS A 519 -28.10 -29.55 21.54
CA HIS A 519 -27.14 -29.58 22.64
C HIS A 519 -26.03 -30.58 22.34
N SER A 520 -24.80 -30.09 22.27
CA SER A 520 -23.61 -30.93 22.17
C SER A 520 -23.40 -31.71 23.48
N THR A 521 -23.99 -32.90 23.57
CA THR A 521 -23.75 -33.80 24.71
C THR A 521 -22.33 -34.37 24.63
N ALA A 522 -21.43 -33.81 25.44
CA ALA A 522 -20.06 -34.30 25.57
C ALA A 522 -20.01 -35.70 26.23
N GLY A 523 -20.08 -36.76 25.40
CA GLY A 523 -19.67 -38.12 25.76
C GLY A 523 -20.70 -39.22 25.52
N GLY A 524 -20.48 -40.06 24.49
CA GLY A 524 -21.19 -41.32 24.27
C GLY A 524 -20.78 -42.00 22.96
N ALA A 525 -20.09 -43.14 23.03
CA ALA A 525 -19.42 -43.76 21.88
C ALA A 525 -20.17 -44.95 21.26
N SER A 526 -19.90 -45.20 19.97
CA SER A 526 -20.06 -46.46 19.23
C SER A 526 -21.49 -47.02 19.01
N GLY A 527 -21.92 -47.12 17.74
CA GLY A 527 -23.15 -47.82 17.36
C GLY A 527 -23.31 -47.95 15.84
N ASN A 528 -23.16 -49.17 15.30
CA ASN A 528 -23.22 -49.48 13.87
C ASN A 528 -24.67 -49.47 13.32
N GLY A 529 -24.96 -48.69 12.27
CA GLY A 529 -26.29 -48.60 11.65
C GLY A 529 -26.27 -48.17 10.18
N THR A 530 -26.82 -49.03 9.33
CA THR A 530 -26.97 -48.97 7.87
C THR A 530 -27.50 -47.65 7.27
N ALA A 531 -27.01 -47.31 6.07
CA ALA A 531 -27.47 -46.18 5.26
C ALA A 531 -28.81 -46.44 4.54
N GLU A 532 -29.65 -45.40 4.44
CA GLU A 532 -30.51 -45.13 3.28
C GLU A 532 -30.43 -43.62 2.92
N GLU A 533 -30.75 -43.33 1.66
CA GLU A 533 -30.33 -42.22 0.82
C GLU A 533 -30.74 -40.79 1.25
N GLY A 534 -29.98 -39.77 0.81
CA GLY A 534 -30.60 -38.50 0.39
C GLY A 534 -30.19 -37.16 1.02
N SER A 535 -29.08 -37.05 1.77
CA SER A 535 -28.53 -35.73 2.15
C SER A 535 -27.01 -35.76 2.30
N LEU A 536 -26.33 -34.73 1.80
CA LEU A 536 -24.86 -34.60 1.87
C LEU A 536 -24.46 -34.02 3.23
N PRO A 537 -23.71 -34.76 4.08
CA PRO A 537 -23.27 -34.23 5.37
C PRO A 537 -22.04 -33.35 5.18
N PHE A 538 -22.24 -32.03 5.11
CA PHE A 538 -21.16 -31.05 5.26
C PHE A 538 -20.74 -30.97 6.73
N ALA A 539 -19.97 -31.96 7.18
CA ALA A 539 -19.40 -32.04 8.52
C ALA A 539 -17.94 -32.48 8.44
N LEU A 540 -17.07 -31.58 7.94
CA LEU A 540 -15.61 -31.62 8.09
C LEU A 540 -14.97 -30.35 7.48
N LEU A 541 -15.29 -29.15 8.00
CA LEU A 541 -14.52 -27.90 7.76
C LEU A 541 -14.84 -26.80 8.79
N ASP A 542 -14.85 -27.15 10.09
CA ASP A 542 -14.98 -26.17 11.19
C ASP A 542 -13.60 -25.79 11.77
N ALA A 543 -12.95 -24.79 11.17
CA ALA A 543 -11.94 -23.92 11.78
C ALA A 543 -11.66 -22.72 10.85
N LEU A 544 -11.79 -21.49 11.37
CA LEU A 544 -11.97 -20.22 10.63
C LEU A 544 -13.30 -20.24 9.83
N TRP A 545 -14.27 -19.36 10.09
CA TRP A 545 -14.17 -17.89 10.02
C TRP A 545 -15.03 -17.15 11.08
N VAL A 546 -14.87 -15.81 11.10
CA VAL A 546 -15.50 -14.81 11.99
C VAL A 546 -14.79 -14.56 13.34
N VAL A 547 -13.62 -13.91 13.27
CA VAL A 547 -13.47 -12.49 13.68
C VAL A 547 -12.46 -11.84 12.73
N ALA A 548 -12.89 -10.91 11.88
CA ALA A 548 -12.05 -9.99 11.13
C ALA A 548 -12.93 -8.91 10.46
N GLY A 549 -13.29 -7.88 11.22
CA GLY A 549 -13.43 -6.55 10.65
C GLY A 549 -12.04 -5.90 10.65
N ALA A 550 -11.68 -5.20 9.56
CA ALA A 550 -10.34 -4.68 9.26
C ALA A 550 -9.23 -5.75 9.10
N GLY A 551 -8.32 -5.53 8.14
CA GLY A 551 -7.19 -6.42 7.86
C GLY A 551 -6.85 -6.51 6.37
N LEU A 552 -5.90 -5.68 5.94
CA LEU A 552 -5.33 -5.66 4.59
C LEU A 552 -4.77 -7.03 4.17
N VAL A 553 -4.94 -7.39 2.88
CA VAL A 553 -4.16 -8.47 2.25
C VAL A 553 -3.24 -7.85 1.20
N GLY A 554 -1.96 -7.72 1.56
CA GLY A 554 -0.87 -7.56 0.61
C GLY A 554 0.18 -8.63 0.86
N LEU A 555 0.47 -9.46 -0.15
CA LEU A 555 1.83 -9.57 -0.73
C LEU A 555 1.95 -10.67 -1.81
N ALA A 556 2.44 -10.22 -2.97
CA ALA A 556 3.41 -10.82 -3.88
C ALA A 556 3.42 -12.33 -4.23
N THR A 557 3.68 -12.59 -5.51
CA THR A 557 4.57 -13.70 -5.91
C THR A 557 5.52 -13.25 -7.01
N VAL A 558 6.82 -13.16 -6.68
CA VAL A 558 7.91 -12.98 -7.65
C VAL A 558 8.47 -14.34 -8.03
N VAL A 559 8.57 -14.66 -9.33
CA VAL A 559 9.45 -15.74 -9.83
C VAL A 559 10.20 -15.31 -11.08
N LEU A 560 11.43 -14.86 -10.83
CA LEU A 560 12.67 -15.12 -11.57
C LEU A 560 12.61 -15.82 -12.96
N LEU A 561 13.35 -15.26 -13.91
CA LEU A 561 14.20 -16.07 -14.81
C LEU A 561 15.59 -15.44 -15.03
N ARG A 562 16.60 -16.00 -14.35
CA ARG A 562 18.03 -15.84 -14.67
C ARG A 562 18.37 -16.52 -16.00
N ARG A 563 19.26 -15.91 -16.81
CA ARG A 563 20.51 -16.52 -17.36
C ARG A 563 21.26 -15.51 -18.25
N ARG A 564 22.53 -15.21 -17.95
CA ARG A 564 23.78 -15.78 -18.55
C ARG A 564 24.00 -15.35 -20.02
N THR A 565 25.19 -14.97 -20.48
CA THR A 565 26.56 -15.17 -19.93
C THR A 565 27.56 -14.27 -20.69
N ASP A 566 28.71 -13.97 -20.05
CA ASP A 566 30.07 -13.63 -20.55
C ASP A 566 30.20 -12.60 -21.72
N ASP A 567 31.17 -11.69 -21.83
CA ASP A 567 32.60 -11.74 -21.44
C ASP A 567 33.30 -10.38 -21.74
N THR A 568 34.54 -10.19 -21.27
CA THR A 568 35.59 -9.30 -21.82
C THR A 568 35.48 -7.76 -21.71
N THR A 569 36.05 -7.24 -20.62
CA THR A 569 37.21 -6.30 -20.57
C THR A 569 37.59 -5.46 -21.80
N GLU A 570 37.62 -4.12 -21.67
CA GLU A 570 38.87 -3.32 -21.80
C GLU A 570 38.69 -1.86 -21.31
N VAL A 571 39.79 -1.30 -20.78
CA VAL A 571 39.86 0.01 -20.08
C VAL A 571 40.32 1.10 -21.05
N VAL A 572 39.73 2.30 -20.96
CA VAL A 572 40.37 3.55 -21.43
C VAL A 572 40.13 4.66 -20.40
N GLU A 573 41.18 5.02 -19.67
CA GLU A 573 41.25 6.25 -18.88
C GLU A 573 41.28 7.47 -19.80
N THR A 574 40.66 8.60 -19.41
CA THR A 574 41.13 9.93 -19.85
C THR A 574 40.79 11.01 -18.83
N ASP A 575 41.84 11.70 -18.38
CA ASP A 575 41.89 12.92 -17.57
C ASP A 575 40.72 13.93 -17.68
N SER A 576 40.24 14.38 -16.52
CA SER A 576 40.26 15.78 -16.01
C SER A 576 40.19 16.96 -17.01
N PRO A 577 39.46 18.06 -16.71
CA PRO A 577 39.70 18.80 -15.47
C PRO A 577 38.52 19.53 -14.77
N SER A 578 38.73 19.81 -13.48
CA SER A 578 37.95 20.72 -12.63
C SER A 578 38.22 22.22 -12.91
N PRO A 579 37.26 23.12 -12.65
CA PRO A 579 37.51 24.53 -12.39
C PRO A 579 37.17 24.96 -10.94
N SER A 580 37.97 25.91 -10.44
CA SER A 580 37.96 26.41 -9.05
C SER A 580 36.81 27.36 -8.71
N ASP A 581 36.12 27.06 -7.61
CA ASP A 581 36.02 27.87 -6.37
C ASP A 581 35.98 29.43 -6.47
N GLU A 582 34.84 30.02 -6.09
CA GLU A 582 34.74 31.39 -5.54
C GLU A 582 33.92 31.33 -4.23
N GLY A 583 34.55 31.67 -3.10
CA GLY A 583 34.01 31.41 -1.77
C GLY A 583 32.99 32.42 -1.25
N VAL A 584 32.10 31.93 -0.40
CA VAL A 584 31.22 32.69 0.51
C VAL A 584 31.43 32.10 1.91
N ASP A 585 31.47 32.95 2.95
CA ASP A 585 31.78 32.53 4.33
C ASP A 585 30.83 31.42 4.84
N THR A 586 31.32 30.19 4.93
CA THR A 586 30.65 29.05 5.57
C THR A 586 30.89 29.09 7.08
N GLU A 587 29.85 28.88 7.89
CA GLU A 587 30.09 28.36 9.24
C GLU A 587 30.72 26.98 9.10
N THR A 588 31.88 26.75 9.72
CA THR A 588 32.65 25.52 9.58
C THR A 588 31.79 24.31 9.96
N PRO A 589 31.45 23.40 9.03
CA PRO A 589 30.78 22.15 9.40
C PRO A 589 31.69 21.37 10.37
N PRO A 590 31.13 20.61 11.33
CA PRO A 590 31.96 19.79 12.21
C PRO A 590 32.80 18.83 11.37
N SER A 591 34.12 18.87 11.57
CA SER A 591 35.05 17.95 10.90
C SER A 591 34.64 16.49 11.14
N THR A 592 34.83 15.61 10.16
CA THR A 592 34.50 14.17 10.25
C THR A 592 35.05 13.51 11.52
N GLU A 593 36.26 13.90 11.92
CA GLU A 593 36.95 13.57 13.18
C GLU A 593 36.07 13.85 14.42
N SER A 594 35.43 15.02 14.49
CA SER A 594 34.48 15.38 15.55
C SER A 594 33.24 14.49 15.55
N ILE A 595 32.72 14.12 14.37
CA ILE A 595 31.52 13.29 14.25
C ILE A 595 31.81 11.86 14.75
N ALA A 596 32.95 11.29 14.35
CA ALA A 596 33.38 9.96 14.81
C ALA A 596 33.64 9.93 16.33
N THR A 597 34.38 10.91 16.88
CA THR A 597 34.64 10.98 18.33
C THR A 597 33.36 11.14 19.15
N ASN A 598 32.40 11.97 18.69
CA ASN A 598 31.12 12.14 19.36
C ASN A 598 30.29 10.84 19.32
N ALA A 599 30.23 10.15 18.18
CA ALA A 599 29.53 8.86 18.06
C ALA A 599 30.09 7.80 19.02
N LEU A 600 31.42 7.64 19.08
CA LEU A 600 32.06 6.69 20.00
C LEU A 600 31.82 7.05 21.47
N THR A 601 31.81 8.35 21.80
CA THR A 601 31.42 8.84 23.14
C THR A 601 29.97 8.45 23.47
N SER A 602 29.02 8.71 22.57
CA SER A 602 27.61 8.33 22.76
C SER A 602 27.40 6.82 22.83
N ALA A 603 28.19 6.01 22.11
CA ALA A 603 28.15 4.55 22.24
C ALA A 603 28.52 4.08 23.66
N ARG A 604 29.52 4.71 24.31
CA ARG A 604 29.86 4.42 25.71
C ARG A 604 28.81 4.90 26.71
N GLU A 605 28.12 6.01 26.43
CA GLU A 605 26.97 6.44 27.23
C GLU A 605 25.80 5.45 27.11
N LEU A 606 25.54 4.90 25.92
CA LEU A 606 24.54 3.86 25.69
C LEU A 606 24.87 2.53 26.38
N LEU A 607 26.14 2.09 26.36
CA LEU A 607 26.58 0.95 27.20
C LEU A 607 26.31 1.21 28.68
N SER A 608 26.66 2.41 29.17
CA SER A 608 26.47 2.81 30.57
C SER A 608 25.00 2.93 30.98
N ALA A 609 24.11 3.22 30.02
CA ALA A 609 22.65 3.26 30.18
C ALA A 609 21.98 1.88 30.08
N GLY A 610 22.72 0.82 29.71
CA GLY A 610 22.20 -0.54 29.57
C GLY A 610 21.60 -0.88 28.20
N ASN A 611 21.98 -0.14 27.14
CA ASN A 611 21.50 -0.32 25.77
C ASN A 611 22.62 -0.87 24.85
N PRO A 612 22.98 -2.17 24.97
CA PRO A 612 24.15 -2.74 24.27
C PRO A 612 24.01 -2.78 22.75
N ASN A 613 22.81 -3.02 22.21
CA ASN A 613 22.61 -3.05 20.76
C ASN A 613 22.79 -1.65 20.15
N ASP A 614 22.18 -0.63 20.75
CA ASP A 614 22.27 0.75 20.27
C ASP A 614 23.71 1.25 20.33
N ALA A 615 24.47 0.88 21.37
CA ALA A 615 25.88 1.18 21.48
C ALA A 615 26.71 0.60 20.31
N VAL A 616 26.49 -0.68 19.96
CA VAL A 616 27.17 -1.32 18.82
C VAL A 616 26.78 -0.67 17.49
N VAL A 617 25.50 -0.31 17.32
CA VAL A 617 25.00 0.39 16.12
C VAL A 617 25.64 1.77 15.96
N VAL A 618 25.70 2.55 17.04
CA VAL A 618 26.31 3.89 17.03
C VAL A 618 27.83 3.81 16.83
N ALA A 619 28.52 2.87 17.47
CA ALA A 619 29.96 2.69 17.30
C ALA A 619 30.34 2.23 15.88
N TYR A 620 29.59 1.28 15.30
CA TYR A 620 29.74 0.90 13.89
C TYR A 620 29.54 2.11 12.96
N THR A 621 28.56 2.94 13.23
CA THR A 621 28.25 4.15 12.43
C THR A 621 29.38 5.18 12.51
N GLY A 622 29.93 5.45 13.70
CA GLY A 622 31.08 6.33 13.89
C GLY A 622 32.34 5.84 13.16
N MET A 623 32.62 4.53 13.24
CA MET A 623 33.69 3.88 12.49
C MET A 623 33.50 4.01 10.97
N ARG A 624 32.30 3.68 10.45
CA ARG A 624 31.99 3.73 9.01
C ARG A 624 32.18 5.15 8.46
N HIS A 625 31.70 6.16 9.17
CA HIS A 625 31.83 7.56 8.76
C HIS A 625 33.29 8.06 8.76
N SER A 626 34.10 7.61 9.74
CA SER A 626 35.55 7.90 9.75
C SER A 626 36.25 7.26 8.54
N LEU A 627 36.10 5.94 8.36
CA LEU A 627 36.85 5.18 7.36
C LEU A 627 36.43 5.50 5.91
N ALA A 628 35.15 5.81 5.65
CA ALA A 628 34.69 6.25 4.34
C ALA A 628 35.46 7.49 3.85
N SER A 629 35.69 8.46 4.74
CA SER A 629 36.40 9.71 4.43
C SER A 629 37.90 9.53 4.13
N VAL A 630 38.50 8.46 4.63
CA VAL A 630 39.93 8.15 4.43
C VAL A 630 40.18 7.44 3.10
N ALA A 631 39.18 6.73 2.59
CA ALA A 631 39.35 5.74 1.52
C ALA A 631 38.58 6.05 0.21
N ASP A 632 37.78 7.13 0.15
CA ASP A 632 36.90 7.46 -0.99
C ASP A 632 35.95 6.29 -1.35
N ILE A 633 35.46 5.60 -0.31
CA ILE A 633 34.56 4.45 -0.41
C ILE A 633 33.11 4.92 -0.56
N ASP A 634 32.34 4.24 -1.41
CA ASP A 634 30.95 4.58 -1.69
C ASP A 634 30.06 4.45 -0.43
N ASP A 635 29.55 5.58 0.05
CA ASP A 635 28.64 5.67 1.21
C ASP A 635 27.34 4.84 1.03
N SER A 636 26.99 4.43 -0.20
CA SER A 636 25.85 3.57 -0.51
C SER A 636 26.14 2.06 -0.47
N ALA A 637 27.39 1.65 -0.23
CA ALA A 637 27.74 0.24 -0.06
C ALA A 637 27.06 -0.39 1.18
N THR A 638 26.55 -1.62 1.06
CA THR A 638 26.05 -2.36 2.25
C THR A 638 27.19 -2.55 3.27
N HIS A 639 26.86 -2.82 4.54
CA HIS A 639 27.87 -2.98 5.60
C HIS A 639 28.93 -4.06 5.29
N TRP A 640 28.54 -5.16 4.64
CA TRP A 640 29.50 -6.16 4.15
C TRP A 640 30.34 -5.67 2.97
N GLU A 641 29.74 -5.02 1.98
CA GLU A 641 30.48 -4.45 0.83
C GLU A 641 31.43 -3.32 1.27
N PHE A 642 31.06 -2.56 2.31
CA PHE A 642 31.90 -1.54 2.95
C PHE A 642 33.08 -2.20 3.68
N SER A 643 32.84 -3.25 4.47
CA SER A 643 33.89 -4.02 5.14
C SER A 643 34.88 -4.66 4.14
N GLU A 644 34.37 -5.16 3.01
CA GLU A 644 35.20 -5.72 1.93
C GLU A 644 36.03 -4.62 1.24
N GLN A 645 35.43 -3.48 0.89
CA GLN A 645 36.14 -2.34 0.29
C GLN A 645 37.20 -1.74 1.21
N CYS A 646 36.94 -1.59 2.51
CA CYS A 646 37.95 -1.17 3.48
C CYS A 646 39.14 -2.13 3.54
N ALA A 647 38.88 -3.44 3.56
CA ALA A 647 39.92 -4.47 3.56
C ALA A 647 40.72 -4.51 2.24
N GLU A 648 40.08 -4.31 1.09
CA GLU A 648 40.74 -4.20 -0.22
C GLU A 648 41.59 -2.91 -0.35
N ALA A 649 41.10 -1.78 0.19
CA ALA A 649 41.83 -0.52 0.28
C ALA A 649 43.00 -0.56 1.29
N GLY A 650 43.02 -1.56 2.19
CA GLY A 650 44.01 -1.69 3.26
C GLY A 650 43.81 -0.69 4.41
N VAL A 651 42.57 -0.22 4.60
CA VAL A 651 42.20 0.76 5.63
C VAL A 651 41.48 0.02 6.77
N GLY A 652 42.14 -0.08 7.92
CA GLY A 652 41.70 -0.90 9.06
C GLY A 652 42.20 -2.35 9.00
N ASP A 653 42.05 -3.07 10.11
CA ASP A 653 42.35 -4.50 10.19
C ASP A 653 41.16 -5.33 9.70
N ALA A 654 41.39 -6.27 8.78
CA ALA A 654 40.33 -7.00 8.10
C ALA A 654 39.56 -7.97 9.02
N ASP A 655 40.21 -8.55 10.03
CA ASP A 655 39.54 -9.42 11.01
C ASP A 655 38.69 -8.56 11.95
N ALA A 656 39.20 -7.40 12.40
CA ALA A 656 38.45 -6.44 13.21
C ALA A 656 37.23 -5.86 12.47
N LEU A 657 37.37 -5.47 11.20
CA LEU A 657 36.28 -5.00 10.35
C LEU A 657 35.19 -6.08 10.19
N THR A 658 35.60 -7.33 9.94
CA THR A 658 34.69 -8.47 9.82
C THR A 658 33.94 -8.73 11.14
N THR A 659 34.65 -8.71 12.28
CA THR A 659 34.05 -8.91 13.61
C THR A 659 33.05 -7.81 13.95
N LEU A 660 33.42 -6.54 13.72
CA LEU A 660 32.56 -5.39 14.00
C LEU A 660 31.32 -5.35 13.09
N THR A 661 31.46 -5.72 11.81
CA THR A 661 30.34 -5.84 10.86
C THR A 661 29.35 -6.94 11.26
N ALA A 662 29.84 -8.11 11.69
CA ALA A 662 28.98 -9.19 12.18
C ALA A 662 28.30 -8.85 13.52
N GLY A 663 28.98 -8.11 14.40
CA GLY A 663 28.41 -7.58 15.64
C GLY A 663 27.29 -6.57 15.37
N TYR A 664 27.51 -5.65 14.42
CA TYR A 664 26.50 -4.71 13.94
C TYR A 664 25.26 -5.42 13.38
N GLU A 665 25.42 -6.42 12.50
CA GLU A 665 24.27 -7.19 12.00
C GLU A 665 23.48 -7.86 13.13
N THR A 666 24.19 -8.37 14.13
CA THR A 666 23.57 -9.04 15.28
C THR A 666 22.77 -8.03 16.11
N ALA A 667 23.35 -6.86 16.38
CA ALA A 667 22.70 -5.78 17.13
C ALA A 667 21.49 -5.18 16.39
N ALA A 668 21.61 -4.93 15.08
CA ALA A 668 20.61 -4.23 14.27
C ALA A 668 19.49 -5.14 13.74
N TYR A 669 19.79 -6.38 13.34
CA TYR A 669 18.87 -7.21 12.53
C TYR A 669 18.52 -8.58 13.13
N SER A 670 19.21 -9.07 14.16
CA SER A 670 18.97 -10.45 14.66
C SER A 670 17.75 -10.59 15.61
N GLY A 671 17.21 -9.47 16.10
CA GLY A 671 16.16 -9.46 17.13
C GLY A 671 16.62 -10.00 18.50
N ARG A 672 17.94 -10.09 18.73
CA ARG A 672 18.55 -10.52 20.00
C ARG A 672 19.33 -9.36 20.62
N THR A 673 19.34 -9.30 21.94
CA THR A 673 20.26 -8.44 22.69
C THR A 673 21.67 -9.03 22.66
N VAL A 674 22.64 -8.23 22.26
CA VAL A 674 24.08 -8.53 22.43
C VAL A 674 24.41 -8.44 23.92
N ASP A 675 25.20 -9.38 24.45
CA ASP A 675 25.61 -9.36 25.85
C ASP A 675 26.51 -8.12 26.12
N THR A 676 26.42 -7.50 27.30
CA THR A 676 27.13 -6.24 27.59
C THR A 676 28.65 -6.35 27.41
N ASP A 677 29.24 -7.47 27.83
CA ASP A 677 30.68 -7.75 27.66
C ASP A 677 31.09 -7.89 26.17
N GLU A 678 30.18 -8.38 25.32
CA GLU A 678 30.39 -8.52 23.87
C GLU A 678 30.21 -7.17 23.16
N ALA A 679 29.21 -6.38 23.59
CA ALA A 679 28.99 -5.02 23.10
C ALA A 679 30.16 -4.08 23.48
N GLU A 680 30.71 -4.18 24.70
CA GLU A 680 31.90 -3.44 25.12
C GLU A 680 33.11 -3.78 24.22
N ALA A 681 33.35 -5.07 23.95
CA ALA A 681 34.42 -5.52 23.05
C ALA A 681 34.24 -5.03 21.60
N LEU A 682 33.00 -4.94 21.11
CA LEU A 682 32.69 -4.42 19.77
C LEU A 682 32.88 -2.89 19.69
N VAL A 683 32.49 -2.14 20.73
CA VAL A 683 32.75 -0.69 20.81
C VAL A 683 34.26 -0.41 20.87
N ASP A 684 35.02 -1.12 21.71
CA ASP A 684 36.48 -0.99 21.74
C ASP A 684 37.14 -1.39 20.40
N THR A 685 36.56 -2.33 19.65
CA THR A 685 37.02 -2.68 18.29
C THR A 685 36.77 -1.54 17.30
N ALA A 686 35.65 -0.83 17.41
CA ALA A 686 35.36 0.35 16.59
C ALA A 686 36.32 1.50 16.88
N GLU A 687 36.63 1.76 18.16
CA GLU A 687 37.62 2.77 18.55
C GLU A 687 39.01 2.43 18.04
N ALA A 688 39.46 1.18 18.20
CA ALA A 688 40.77 0.75 17.71
C ALA A 688 40.91 0.89 16.17
N LEU A 689 39.82 0.74 15.42
CA LEU A 689 39.79 0.96 13.97
C LEU A 689 39.86 2.45 13.61
N VAL A 690 39.20 3.33 14.36
CA VAL A 690 39.28 4.79 14.16
C VAL A 690 40.66 5.32 14.55
N ASP A 691 41.16 4.99 15.75
CA ASP A 691 42.52 5.37 16.22
C ASP A 691 43.62 4.91 15.25
N ALA A 692 43.47 3.74 14.62
CA ALA A 692 44.42 3.22 13.64
C ALA A 692 44.48 4.04 12.35
N THR A 693 43.42 4.80 12.02
CA THR A 693 43.42 5.74 10.88
C THR A 693 44.01 7.12 11.22
N GLU A 694 44.21 7.43 12.50
CA GLU A 694 44.80 8.70 12.96
C GLU A 694 46.32 8.64 13.19
N ALA A 695 46.95 7.47 13.07
CA ALA A 695 48.39 7.28 13.25
C ALA A 695 49.20 7.62 11.97
N PRO A 696 50.25 8.48 12.03
CA PRO A 696 50.98 9.00 10.86
C PRO A 696 52.13 8.12 10.32
#